data_AF-A0A7J8I9G3-F1
#
_entry.id   AF-A0A7J8I9G3-F1
#
_cell.length_a   1.000
_cell.length_b   1.000
_cell.length_c   1.000
_cell.angle_alpha   90.00
_cell.angle_beta   90.00
_cell.angle_gamma   90.00
#
_symmetry.space_group_name_H-M   'P 1'
#
loop_
_entity.id
_entity.type
_entity.pdbx_description
1 polymer ?
#
loop_
_entity_poly.entity_id
_entity_poly.type
_entity_poly.pdbx_seq_one_letter_code
_entity_poly.pdbx_strand_id
1 'polypeptide(L)'
;MGERKGVNKYYPPDFNPEKHGSLNRYHKSHPLRERARKLSQGILIIRFEMPYNIWCDGCKNHIGMGVRYNAEKKKVGNYYTTPIYRFRMKCHLCINYIEMQTDPANCDYVIVSGAQRKEERWDMADNEQVLTTEHEKKQKLETDAMFRLEHGEADRSTLKKALPTLSHIQEAQSAWKDDFALNSMLRKRFREKKKALQEEEERDQALQAKANLAIPLVPETEDDRRLAALLKFHTLDSYEDKQKLKRTEIIGRSWFSSASGPSSSSKAGSVLKKLAQNRKSAPAGSPITVGDLGIVRRQSREILESPQHVTETPKSEEPQVSECTTQDWPTYPQDCSQETAKTPKTRGPQGQDGSCQERPRSSSGTSQEVRGAPAIALVGCLSLAVELQAGAGGPGLAALVAFVRDALNFLVTARPTAVNMARAACDLADAAAQEAEREGATEKAVRERVICYAEDMLEKDLRDNRSIGDLGAHHLLARVSPAGSKVTVLTHCNTGALATAGYGTALGVIRSLHNLGRLKHAFCTETRPYNQGARLTAFELVYEQIPATLITDSMAAAAMAHRDVSAVVVGADRVVANGDTANKVGTYQLAIAAKYHGIPFYVAAPSSSCDLHLETGQQIVIEERPGQELTDVNGVRIAAPGIGVWNPAFDVTPHDLITGGIITELGVFAPSELRAALSTTIS
;
A
#
# COMPACT_ATOMS: atom_id res chain seq x y z
N MET A 1 -25.81 5.76 -37.15
CA MET A 1 -24.77 6.07 -38.15
C MET A 1 -25.11 7.27 -39.06
N GLY A 2 -26.27 7.92 -38.90
CA GLY A 2 -26.60 9.13 -39.67
C GLY A 2 -25.97 10.42 -39.11
N GLU A 3 -25.97 10.60 -37.79
CA GLU A 3 -25.59 11.89 -37.18
C GLU A 3 -24.07 12.15 -37.12
N ARG A 4 -23.23 11.10 -37.12
CA ARG A 4 -21.80 11.21 -36.76
C ARG A 4 -20.86 11.74 -37.86
N LYS A 5 -21.38 12.33 -38.95
CA LYS A 5 -20.58 13.02 -40.00
C LYS A 5 -21.23 14.30 -40.54
N GLY A 6 -21.97 15.02 -39.70
CA GLY A 6 -22.57 16.31 -40.04
C GLY A 6 -22.70 17.22 -38.82
N VAL A 7 -21.58 17.80 -38.35
CA VAL A 7 -21.57 18.69 -37.17
C VAL A 7 -22.10 20.11 -37.52
N ASN A 8 -22.28 20.40 -38.80
CA ASN A 8 -22.95 21.61 -39.26
C ASN A 8 -24.45 21.52 -38.95
N LYS A 9 -24.91 22.25 -37.93
CA LYS A 9 -26.32 22.47 -37.59
C LYS A 9 -27.05 23.37 -38.62
N TYR A 10 -26.66 23.29 -39.90
CA TYR A 10 -27.21 24.12 -40.96
C TYR A 10 -28.53 23.52 -41.46
N TYR A 11 -29.63 24.15 -41.06
CA TYR A 11 -30.92 23.96 -41.68
C TYR A 11 -31.06 25.03 -42.78
N PRO A 12 -31.38 24.66 -44.04
CA PRO A 12 -31.72 25.63 -45.08
C PRO A 12 -32.85 26.55 -44.62
N PRO A 13 -32.87 27.85 -44.98
CA PRO A 13 -33.92 28.78 -44.57
C PRO A 13 -35.34 28.31 -44.90
N ASP A 14 -35.49 27.54 -45.98
CA ASP A 14 -36.78 27.01 -46.46
C ASP A 14 -37.22 25.72 -45.73
N PHE A 15 -36.39 25.16 -44.84
CA PHE A 15 -36.69 23.92 -44.12
C PHE A 15 -37.59 24.19 -42.91
N ASN A 16 -38.91 24.12 -43.12
CA ASN A 16 -39.88 24.04 -42.04
C ASN A 16 -40.00 22.58 -41.48
N PRO A 17 -39.74 22.34 -40.18
CA PRO A 17 -39.81 20.99 -39.58
C PRO A 17 -41.20 20.33 -39.64
N GLU A 18 -42.28 21.09 -39.49
CA GLU A 18 -43.65 20.58 -39.47
C GLU A 18 -44.09 20.10 -40.86
N LYS A 19 -43.69 20.83 -41.92
CA LYS A 19 -44.01 20.49 -43.31
C LYS A 19 -43.14 19.35 -43.87
N HIS A 20 -41.87 19.28 -43.48
CA HIS A 20 -40.90 18.34 -44.07
C HIS A 20 -40.54 17.15 -43.17
N GLY A 21 -40.70 17.24 -41.86
CA GLY A 21 -40.47 16.19 -40.86
C GLY A 21 -38.99 15.83 -40.63
N SER A 22 -38.20 15.66 -41.70
CA SER A 22 -36.76 15.42 -41.61
C SER A 22 -36.00 15.99 -42.80
N LEU A 23 -34.76 16.39 -42.56
CA LEU A 23 -33.86 16.97 -43.58
C LEU A 23 -33.62 15.98 -44.75
N ASN A 24 -33.62 14.67 -44.47
CA ASN A 24 -33.53 13.64 -45.51
C ASN A 24 -34.72 13.68 -46.49
N ARG A 25 -35.95 13.88 -45.98
CA ARG A 25 -37.18 13.98 -46.78
C ARG A 25 -37.22 15.28 -47.60
N TYR A 26 -36.75 16.39 -47.03
CA TYR A 26 -36.57 17.66 -47.75
C TYR A 26 -35.62 17.51 -48.96
N HIS A 27 -34.44 16.91 -48.77
CA HIS A 27 -33.49 16.62 -49.86
C HIS A 27 -33.85 15.40 -50.73
N LYS A 28 -35.06 14.84 -50.63
CA LYS A 28 -35.51 13.61 -51.37
C LYS A 28 -34.53 12.42 -51.27
N SER A 29 -33.80 12.34 -50.16
CA SER A 29 -32.70 11.38 -49.97
C SER A 29 -33.06 10.29 -48.97
N HIS A 30 -32.67 9.04 -49.26
CA HIS A 30 -32.89 7.94 -48.32
C HIS A 30 -31.98 8.09 -47.08
N PRO A 31 -32.43 7.79 -45.85
CA PRO A 31 -31.60 7.93 -44.63
C PRO A 31 -30.29 7.14 -44.64
N LEU A 32 -30.20 6.05 -45.42
CA LEU A 32 -28.99 5.25 -45.61
C LEU A 32 -28.16 5.67 -46.85
N ARG A 33 -28.61 6.71 -47.58
CA ARG A 33 -28.04 7.25 -48.82
C ARG A 33 -27.67 6.14 -49.82
N GLU A 34 -26.48 6.20 -50.41
CA GLU A 34 -25.95 5.25 -51.40
C GLU A 34 -26.08 3.77 -50.99
N ARG A 35 -26.06 3.46 -49.68
CA ARG A 35 -26.17 2.08 -49.19
C ARG A 35 -27.49 1.41 -49.53
N ALA A 36 -28.54 2.21 -49.76
CA ALA A 36 -29.87 1.76 -50.16
C ALA A 36 -30.08 1.74 -51.69
N ARG A 37 -29.06 2.01 -52.51
CA ARG A 37 -29.18 2.01 -53.99
C ARG A 37 -29.70 0.68 -54.57
N LYS A 38 -29.49 -0.44 -53.87
CA LYS A 38 -30.01 -1.78 -54.24
C LYS A 38 -31.16 -2.26 -53.34
N LEU A 39 -31.78 -1.39 -52.53
CA LEU A 39 -32.79 -1.80 -51.54
C LEU A 39 -34.05 -2.40 -52.20
N SER A 40 -34.41 -1.93 -53.40
CA SER A 40 -35.46 -2.52 -54.25
C SER A 40 -35.18 -3.95 -54.71
N GLN A 41 -33.92 -4.40 -54.66
CA GLN A 41 -33.49 -5.77 -54.95
C GLN A 41 -33.37 -6.64 -53.68
N GLY A 42 -33.79 -6.11 -52.52
CA GLY A 42 -33.61 -6.76 -51.21
C GLY A 42 -32.15 -6.76 -50.72
N ILE A 43 -31.28 -5.92 -51.30
CA ILE A 43 -29.85 -5.89 -51.01
C ILE A 43 -29.49 -4.57 -50.30
N LEU A 44 -28.85 -4.68 -49.13
CA LEU A 44 -28.36 -3.54 -48.36
C LEU A 44 -26.83 -3.53 -48.31
N ILE A 45 -26.19 -2.41 -48.67
CA ILE A 45 -24.73 -2.31 -48.66
C ILE A 45 -24.24 -1.91 -47.26
N ILE A 46 -23.84 -2.88 -46.45
CA ILE A 46 -23.34 -2.66 -45.08
C ILE A 46 -21.82 -2.42 -45.05
N ARG A 47 -21.28 -2.06 -43.89
CA ARG A 47 -19.89 -2.38 -43.55
C ARG A 47 -19.90 -3.75 -42.90
N PHE A 48 -19.10 -4.66 -43.43
CA PHE A 48 -18.87 -5.99 -42.86
C PHE A 48 -17.41 -6.06 -42.43
N GLU A 49 -17.15 -6.64 -41.26
CA GLU A 49 -15.82 -6.80 -40.70
C GLU A 49 -15.52 -8.30 -40.72
N MET A 50 -14.36 -8.71 -41.23
CA MET A 50 -14.07 -10.14 -41.39
C MET A 50 -14.08 -10.86 -40.03
N PRO A 51 -14.88 -11.93 -39.84
CA PRO A 51 -15.08 -12.55 -38.53
C PRO A 51 -13.89 -13.40 -38.06
N TYR A 52 -13.01 -13.80 -38.98
CA TYR A 52 -11.82 -14.60 -38.73
C TYR A 52 -10.81 -14.40 -39.88
N ASN A 53 -9.60 -14.94 -39.72
CA ASN A 53 -8.56 -14.92 -40.75
C ASN A 53 -8.96 -15.77 -41.97
N ILE A 54 -8.78 -15.23 -43.19
CA ILE A 54 -9.06 -15.95 -44.45
C ILE A 54 -7.94 -15.74 -45.49
N TRP A 55 -7.87 -16.64 -46.45
CA TRP A 55 -7.05 -16.54 -47.66
C TRP A 55 -7.97 -16.33 -48.86
N CYS A 56 -7.69 -15.38 -49.76
CA CYS A 56 -8.55 -15.17 -50.93
C CYS A 56 -8.11 -16.00 -52.14
N ASP A 57 -8.98 -16.88 -52.65
CA ASP A 57 -8.67 -17.86 -53.70
C ASP A 57 -8.02 -17.23 -54.95
N GLY A 58 -8.47 -16.03 -55.34
CA GLY A 58 -8.04 -15.36 -56.56
C GLY A 58 -6.69 -14.63 -56.48
N CYS A 59 -6.12 -14.41 -55.30
CA CYS A 59 -4.78 -13.78 -55.16
C CYS A 59 -3.88 -14.42 -54.10
N LYS A 60 -4.37 -15.43 -53.37
CA LYS A 60 -3.67 -16.17 -52.30
C LYS A 60 -3.08 -15.32 -51.18
N ASN A 61 -3.47 -14.05 -51.08
CA ASN A 61 -3.09 -13.16 -49.99
C ASN A 61 -4.01 -13.35 -48.77
N HIS A 62 -3.43 -13.20 -47.58
CA HIS A 62 -4.14 -13.20 -46.30
C HIS A 62 -5.02 -11.95 -46.16
N ILE A 63 -6.19 -12.13 -45.56
CA ILE A 63 -7.08 -11.07 -45.11
C ILE A 63 -7.31 -11.32 -43.62
N GLY A 64 -6.86 -10.38 -42.79
CA GLY A 64 -7.00 -10.45 -41.34
C GLY A 64 -8.44 -10.34 -40.86
N MET A 65 -8.69 -10.92 -39.69
CA MET A 65 -9.88 -10.62 -38.87
C MET A 65 -10.02 -9.10 -38.67
N GLY A 66 -11.26 -8.60 -38.66
CA GLY A 66 -11.57 -7.17 -38.49
C GLY A 66 -11.41 -6.30 -39.74
N VAL A 67 -10.85 -6.80 -40.86
CA VAL A 67 -10.73 -6.02 -42.11
C VAL A 67 -12.11 -5.64 -42.65
N ARG A 68 -12.29 -4.34 -42.98
CA ARG A 68 -13.59 -3.70 -43.23
C ARG A 68 -13.95 -3.61 -44.71
N TYR A 69 -14.93 -4.39 -45.14
CA TYR A 69 -15.47 -4.39 -46.50
C TYR A 69 -16.80 -3.64 -46.61
N ASN A 70 -17.10 -3.09 -47.79
CA ASN A 70 -18.47 -2.74 -48.16
C ASN A 70 -19.11 -4.01 -48.76
N ALA A 71 -20.05 -4.64 -48.04
CA ALA A 71 -20.63 -5.92 -48.43
C ALA A 71 -22.12 -5.79 -48.76
N GLU A 72 -22.55 -6.49 -49.80
CA GLU A 72 -23.94 -6.61 -50.21
C GLU A 72 -24.62 -7.68 -49.36
N LYS A 73 -25.39 -7.24 -48.35
CA LYS A 73 -26.19 -8.09 -47.47
C LYS A 73 -27.52 -8.41 -48.15
N LYS A 74 -27.77 -9.71 -48.42
CA LYS A 74 -29.05 -10.25 -48.91
C LYS A 74 -29.60 -11.26 -47.89
N LYS A 75 -30.91 -11.28 -47.64
CA LYS A 75 -31.56 -12.38 -46.90
C LYS A 75 -31.75 -13.57 -47.84
N VAL A 76 -31.37 -14.77 -47.42
CA VAL A 76 -31.43 -16.00 -48.24
C VAL A 76 -32.38 -17.04 -47.64
N GLY A 77 -32.56 -17.08 -46.32
CA GLY A 77 -33.50 -17.98 -45.65
C GLY A 77 -33.75 -17.59 -44.19
N ASN A 78 -34.26 -18.55 -43.41
CA ASN A 78 -34.30 -18.51 -41.94
C ASN A 78 -33.74 -19.84 -41.39
N TYR A 79 -33.14 -19.81 -40.20
CA TYR A 79 -32.97 -20.95 -39.31
C TYR A 79 -33.97 -20.78 -38.16
N TYR A 80 -35.03 -21.60 -38.14
CA TYR A 80 -36.24 -21.35 -37.36
C TYR A 80 -36.75 -19.89 -37.53
N THR A 81 -36.62 -19.05 -36.49
CA THR A 81 -37.00 -17.63 -36.51
C THR A 81 -35.87 -16.69 -36.95
N THR A 82 -34.61 -17.13 -36.90
CA THR A 82 -33.43 -16.29 -37.15
C THR A 82 -33.13 -16.16 -38.65
N PRO A 83 -33.08 -14.94 -39.22
CA PRO A 83 -32.84 -14.75 -40.66
C PRO A 83 -31.41 -15.09 -41.07
N ILE A 84 -31.26 -16.00 -42.04
CA ILE A 84 -29.97 -16.32 -42.67
C ILE A 84 -29.63 -15.23 -43.69
N TYR A 85 -28.47 -14.60 -43.49
CA TYR A 85 -27.94 -13.57 -44.38
C TYR A 85 -26.72 -14.06 -45.14
N ARG A 86 -26.65 -13.70 -46.43
CA ARG A 86 -25.45 -13.83 -47.25
C ARG A 86 -24.85 -12.45 -47.51
N PHE A 87 -23.53 -12.37 -47.48
CA PHE A 87 -22.73 -11.17 -47.70
C PHE A 87 -21.80 -11.42 -48.88
N ARG A 88 -21.98 -10.65 -49.95
CA ARG A 88 -21.07 -10.65 -51.10
C ARG A 88 -20.20 -9.40 -51.06
N MET A 89 -18.88 -9.57 -51.17
CA MET A 89 -17.92 -8.46 -51.19
C MET A 89 -16.78 -8.73 -52.16
N LYS A 90 -16.14 -7.67 -52.66
CA LYS A 90 -14.97 -7.78 -53.54
C LYS A 90 -13.69 -7.77 -52.70
N CYS A 91 -12.69 -8.57 -53.05
CA CYS A 91 -11.36 -8.48 -52.45
C CYS A 91 -10.75 -7.09 -52.69
N HIS A 92 -9.92 -6.61 -51.74
CA HIS A 92 -9.27 -5.30 -51.86
C HIS A 92 -7.99 -5.35 -52.71
N LEU A 93 -7.43 -6.54 -52.96
CA LEU A 93 -6.19 -6.77 -53.71
C LEU A 93 -6.40 -7.34 -55.12
N CYS A 94 -7.60 -7.80 -55.47
CA CYS A 94 -7.87 -8.43 -56.77
C CYS A 94 -9.33 -8.27 -57.21
N ILE A 95 -9.67 -8.84 -58.37
CA ILE A 95 -11.02 -8.74 -58.96
C ILE A 95 -12.03 -9.70 -58.29
N ASN A 96 -11.54 -10.71 -57.55
CA ASN A 96 -12.36 -11.79 -56.99
C ASN A 96 -13.45 -11.31 -56.01
N TYR A 97 -14.56 -12.06 -55.98
CA TYR A 97 -15.65 -11.88 -55.02
C TYR A 97 -15.61 -12.98 -53.97
N ILE A 98 -15.85 -12.60 -52.71
CA ILE A 98 -16.00 -13.50 -51.56
C ILE A 98 -17.48 -13.49 -51.17
N GLU A 99 -18.10 -14.66 -51.08
CA GLU A 99 -19.46 -14.84 -50.53
C GLU A 99 -19.38 -15.60 -49.20
N MET A 100 -19.95 -15.02 -48.14
CA MET A 100 -20.05 -15.62 -46.80
C MET A 100 -21.51 -15.64 -46.34
N GLN A 101 -21.89 -16.61 -45.52
CA GLN A 101 -23.25 -16.78 -45.03
C GLN A 101 -23.25 -17.01 -43.51
N THR A 102 -24.21 -16.43 -42.78
CA THR A 102 -24.42 -16.75 -41.35
C THR A 102 -24.86 -18.20 -41.19
N ASP A 103 -24.29 -18.91 -40.23
CA ASP A 103 -24.84 -20.16 -39.68
C ASP A 103 -25.30 -19.94 -38.23
N PRO A 104 -26.61 -19.72 -37.99
CA PRO A 104 -27.15 -19.54 -36.64
C PRO A 104 -27.15 -20.80 -35.78
N ALA A 105 -26.86 -22.00 -36.32
CA ALA A 105 -26.80 -23.23 -35.52
C ALA A 105 -25.48 -23.31 -34.73
N ASN A 106 -24.37 -22.94 -35.37
CA ASN A 106 -23.02 -22.95 -34.78
C ASN A 106 -22.53 -21.55 -34.33
N CYS A 107 -23.40 -20.52 -34.40
CA CYS A 107 -23.08 -19.11 -34.13
C CYS A 107 -21.90 -18.54 -34.97
N ASP A 108 -21.64 -19.10 -36.15
CA ASP A 108 -20.47 -18.80 -36.97
C ASP A 108 -20.86 -18.24 -38.36
N TYR A 109 -19.86 -17.91 -39.17
CA TYR A 109 -19.99 -17.60 -40.59
C TYR A 109 -19.34 -18.72 -41.42
N VAL A 110 -20.03 -19.17 -42.45
CA VAL A 110 -19.52 -20.16 -43.42
C VAL A 110 -19.15 -19.43 -44.71
N ILE A 111 -17.95 -19.69 -45.25
CA ILE A 111 -17.58 -19.20 -46.58
C ILE A 111 -18.28 -20.08 -47.62
N VAL A 112 -18.97 -19.45 -48.57
CA VAL A 112 -19.67 -20.13 -49.67
C VAL A 112 -18.79 -20.19 -50.92
N SER A 113 -18.00 -19.15 -51.19
CA SER A 113 -17.02 -19.12 -52.29
C SER A 113 -16.03 -17.95 -52.19
N GLY A 114 -14.87 -18.10 -52.85
CA GLY A 114 -13.92 -17.02 -53.11
C GLY A 114 -12.86 -16.78 -52.03
N ALA A 115 -12.91 -17.54 -50.94
CA ALA A 115 -11.89 -17.59 -49.91
C ALA A 115 -11.89 -18.94 -49.18
N GLN A 116 -10.77 -19.25 -48.53
CA GLN A 116 -10.60 -20.35 -47.58
C GLN A 116 -10.37 -19.78 -46.17
N ARG A 117 -10.93 -20.42 -45.15
CA ARG A 117 -10.68 -20.03 -43.74
C ARG A 117 -9.26 -20.42 -43.35
N LYS A 118 -8.53 -19.53 -42.69
CA LYS A 118 -7.30 -19.93 -41.99
C LYS A 118 -7.75 -20.61 -40.69
N GLU A 119 -7.67 -21.93 -40.65
CA GLU A 119 -8.12 -22.71 -39.49
C GLU A 119 -7.05 -22.74 -38.40
N GLU A 120 -6.94 -21.62 -37.68
CA GLU A 120 -6.23 -21.52 -36.40
C GLU A 120 -7.12 -22.09 -35.29
N ARG A 121 -7.49 -23.38 -35.40
CA ARG A 121 -8.12 -24.09 -34.28
C ARG A 121 -7.06 -24.30 -33.20
N TRP A 122 -7.39 -23.82 -32.01
CA TRP A 122 -6.56 -23.86 -30.82
C TRP A 122 -6.40 -25.31 -30.36
N ASP A 123 -5.22 -25.90 -30.54
CA ASP A 123 -4.93 -27.21 -29.96
C ASP A 123 -4.70 -27.05 -28.45
N MET A 124 -5.34 -27.91 -27.66
CA MET A 124 -5.25 -27.88 -26.20
C MET A 124 -3.93 -28.49 -25.69
N ALA A 125 -3.23 -29.27 -26.53
CA ALA A 125 -1.95 -29.86 -26.17
C ALA A 125 -0.80 -28.83 -26.10
N ASP A 126 -0.80 -27.84 -27.00
CA ASP A 126 0.30 -26.87 -27.16
C ASP A 126 0.42 -25.82 -26.03
N ASN A 127 -0.50 -25.82 -25.06
CA ASN A 127 -0.67 -24.74 -24.09
C ASN A 127 -0.65 -25.22 -22.61
N GLU A 128 -0.12 -26.42 -22.37
CA GLU A 128 0.11 -27.06 -21.05
C GLU A 128 -1.13 -27.16 -20.11
N GLN A 129 -2.33 -26.88 -20.61
CA GLN A 129 -3.54 -26.87 -19.79
C GLN A 129 -4.00 -28.30 -19.48
N VAL A 130 -4.04 -28.66 -18.19
CA VAL A 130 -4.33 -30.02 -17.73
C VAL A 130 -5.69 -30.50 -18.24
N LEU A 131 -5.67 -31.40 -19.23
CA LEU A 131 -6.84 -32.13 -19.69
C LEU A 131 -7.42 -32.95 -18.54
N THR A 132 -8.73 -32.82 -18.31
CA THR A 132 -9.49 -33.48 -17.25
C THR A 132 -9.70 -34.98 -17.51
N THR A 133 -8.58 -35.69 -17.59
CA THR A 133 -8.42 -37.16 -17.44
C THR A 133 -8.69 -37.61 -15.99
N GLU A 134 -9.62 -36.90 -15.33
CA GLU A 134 -9.90 -36.93 -13.91
C GLU A 134 -10.53 -38.26 -13.48
N HIS A 135 -11.49 -38.79 -14.24
CA HIS A 135 -12.34 -39.87 -13.72
C HIS A 135 -11.55 -41.15 -13.40
N GLU A 136 -10.67 -41.60 -14.29
CA GLU A 136 -9.83 -42.78 -14.00
C GLU A 136 -8.77 -42.51 -12.95
N LYS A 137 -8.14 -41.33 -12.98
CA LYS A 137 -7.09 -40.96 -12.02
C LYS A 137 -7.65 -40.83 -10.62
N LYS A 138 -8.78 -40.13 -10.47
CA LYS A 138 -9.51 -39.98 -9.21
C LYS A 138 -9.98 -41.33 -8.67
N GLN A 139 -10.54 -42.19 -9.52
CA GLN A 139 -10.94 -43.53 -9.11
C GLN A 139 -9.72 -44.35 -8.60
N LYS A 140 -8.56 -44.26 -9.27
CA LYS A 140 -7.30 -44.88 -8.82
C LYS A 140 -6.77 -44.26 -7.51
N LEU A 141 -6.85 -42.93 -7.35
CA LEU A 141 -6.50 -42.23 -6.10
C LEU A 141 -7.41 -42.59 -4.92
N GLU A 142 -8.66 -42.99 -5.19
CA GLU A 142 -9.63 -43.43 -4.19
C GLU A 142 -9.45 -44.92 -3.84
N THR A 143 -9.08 -45.77 -4.80
CA THR A 143 -8.93 -47.24 -4.59
C THR A 143 -7.54 -47.71 -4.20
N ASP A 144 -6.47 -47.06 -4.67
CA ASP A 144 -5.08 -47.53 -4.51
C ASP A 144 -4.28 -46.62 -3.56
N ALA A 145 -3.92 -47.19 -2.40
CA ALA A 145 -3.19 -46.50 -1.35
C ALA A 145 -1.72 -46.16 -1.72
N MET A 146 -1.09 -46.94 -2.59
CA MET A 146 0.27 -46.69 -3.08
C MET A 146 0.25 -45.60 -4.15
N PHE A 147 -0.65 -45.73 -5.14
CA PHE A 147 -0.84 -44.72 -6.19
C PHE A 147 -1.15 -43.33 -5.59
N ARG A 148 -1.98 -43.28 -4.54
CA ARG A 148 -2.29 -42.05 -3.79
C ARG A 148 -1.09 -41.48 -3.02
N LEU A 149 -0.16 -42.32 -2.54
CA LEU A 149 1.04 -41.87 -1.84
C LEU A 149 2.04 -41.24 -2.83
N GLU A 150 2.29 -41.91 -3.95
CA GLU A 150 3.16 -41.41 -5.03
C GLU A 150 2.62 -40.10 -5.63
N HIS A 151 1.32 -40.04 -5.94
CA HIS A 151 0.70 -38.82 -6.43
C HIS A 151 0.65 -37.72 -5.35
N GLY A 152 0.48 -38.07 -4.08
CA GLY A 152 0.54 -37.11 -2.98
C GLY A 152 1.91 -36.42 -2.85
N GLU A 153 3.02 -37.10 -3.18
CA GLU A 153 4.33 -36.46 -3.26
C GLU A 153 4.50 -35.63 -4.56
N ALA A 154 4.01 -36.15 -5.69
CA ALA A 154 4.02 -35.41 -6.96
C ALA A 154 3.23 -34.09 -6.85
N ASP A 155 2.02 -34.12 -6.30
CA ASP A 155 1.15 -32.96 -6.07
C ASP A 155 1.79 -31.97 -5.10
N ARG A 156 2.42 -32.44 -4.01
CA ARG A 156 3.22 -31.58 -3.12
C ARG A 156 4.39 -30.92 -3.86
N SER A 157 5.00 -31.57 -4.83
CA SER A 157 6.04 -30.98 -5.69
C SER A 157 5.46 -29.92 -6.66
N THR A 158 4.29 -30.19 -7.23
CA THR A 158 3.59 -29.29 -8.17
C THR A 158 3.06 -28.05 -7.44
N LEU A 159 2.48 -28.21 -6.26
CA LEU A 159 2.05 -27.11 -5.39
C LEU A 159 3.25 -26.24 -4.98
N LYS A 160 4.39 -26.84 -4.62
CA LYS A 160 5.66 -26.09 -4.37
C LYS A 160 6.14 -25.29 -5.59
N LYS A 161 5.96 -25.80 -6.82
CA LYS A 161 6.27 -25.07 -8.06
C LYS A 161 5.26 -23.95 -8.36
N ALA A 162 3.99 -24.16 -8.03
CA ALA A 162 2.90 -23.21 -8.28
C ALA A 162 2.76 -22.11 -7.21
N LEU A 163 3.26 -22.30 -5.98
CA LEU A 163 3.26 -21.30 -4.91
C LEU A 163 3.74 -19.90 -5.35
N PRO A 164 4.92 -19.72 -6.00
CA PRO A 164 5.36 -18.41 -6.47
C PRO A 164 4.39 -17.78 -7.49
N THR A 165 3.82 -18.59 -8.39
CA THR A 165 2.81 -18.13 -9.36
C THR A 165 1.53 -17.67 -8.66
N LEU A 166 1.09 -18.38 -7.62
CA LEU A 166 -0.07 -18.00 -6.82
C LEU A 166 0.16 -16.71 -6.02
N SER A 167 1.34 -16.51 -5.43
CA SER A 167 1.69 -15.22 -4.80
C SER A 167 1.69 -14.08 -5.82
N HIS A 168 2.24 -14.28 -7.03
CA HIS A 168 2.22 -13.24 -8.08
C HIS A 168 0.79 -12.94 -8.58
N ILE A 169 -0.11 -13.91 -8.63
CA ILE A 169 -1.54 -13.69 -8.94
C ILE A 169 -2.21 -12.91 -7.81
N GLN A 170 -1.91 -13.21 -6.54
CA GLN A 170 -2.46 -12.51 -5.38
C GLN A 170 -1.92 -11.06 -5.27
N GLU A 171 -0.65 -10.85 -5.61
CA GLU A 171 -0.02 -9.53 -5.77
C GLU A 171 -0.69 -8.73 -6.90
N ALA A 172 -0.89 -9.33 -8.08
CA ALA A 172 -1.56 -8.69 -9.21
C ALA A 172 -3.03 -8.35 -8.89
N GLN A 173 -3.75 -9.24 -8.21
CA GLN A 173 -5.12 -8.97 -7.72
C GLN A 173 -5.13 -7.85 -6.67
N SER A 174 -4.06 -7.70 -5.88
CA SER A 174 -3.94 -6.58 -4.94
C SER A 174 -3.80 -5.23 -5.65
N ALA A 175 -3.16 -5.19 -6.82
CA ALA A 175 -3.06 -4.00 -7.67
C ALA A 175 -4.36 -3.64 -8.42
N TRP A 176 -5.38 -4.51 -8.38
CA TRP A 176 -6.73 -4.28 -8.94
C TRP A 176 -7.79 -3.99 -7.86
N LYS A 177 -7.38 -3.68 -6.62
CA LYS A 177 -8.30 -3.21 -5.57
C LYS A 177 -8.85 -1.82 -5.92
N ASP A 178 -10.15 -1.61 -5.67
CA ASP A 178 -10.80 -0.30 -5.87
C ASP A 178 -10.47 0.67 -4.74
N ASP A 179 -9.25 1.21 -4.81
CA ASP A 179 -8.79 2.28 -3.92
C ASP A 179 -9.64 3.55 -4.03
N PHE A 180 -10.36 3.77 -5.14
CA PHE A 180 -11.21 4.95 -5.32
C PHE A 180 -12.48 4.85 -4.46
N ALA A 181 -13.13 3.68 -4.41
CA ALA A 181 -14.26 3.44 -3.51
C ALA A 181 -13.86 3.61 -2.03
N LEU A 182 -12.72 3.04 -1.63
CA LEU A 182 -12.17 3.19 -0.27
C LEU A 182 -11.86 4.65 0.07
N ASN A 183 -11.13 5.36 -0.80
CA ASN A 183 -10.81 6.77 -0.61
C ASN A 183 -12.07 7.67 -0.62
N SER A 184 -13.08 7.34 -1.42
CA SER A 184 -14.35 8.07 -1.46
C SER A 184 -15.12 7.95 -0.14
N MET A 185 -15.20 6.73 0.41
CA MET A 185 -15.78 6.49 1.74
C MET A 185 -14.98 7.20 2.85
N LEU A 186 -13.65 7.17 2.78
CA LEU A 186 -12.78 7.87 3.73
C LEU A 186 -13.02 9.40 3.69
N ARG A 187 -13.04 9.99 2.49
CA ARG A 187 -13.34 11.42 2.26
C ARG A 187 -14.77 11.79 2.65
N LYS A 188 -15.73 10.87 2.60
CA LYS A 188 -17.09 11.08 3.14
C LYS A 188 -17.04 11.17 4.67
N ARG A 189 -16.47 10.17 5.34
CA ARG A 189 -16.30 10.15 6.81
C ARG A 189 -15.55 11.39 7.35
N PHE A 190 -14.52 11.86 6.67
CA PHE A 190 -13.80 13.09 7.07
C PHE A 190 -14.66 14.36 6.93
N ARG A 191 -15.52 14.47 5.91
CA ARG A 191 -16.45 15.61 5.78
C ARG A 191 -17.54 15.57 6.85
N GLU A 192 -18.04 14.38 7.18
CA GLU A 192 -19.02 14.17 8.26
C GLU A 192 -18.41 14.52 9.63
N LYS A 193 -17.20 14.02 9.94
CA LYS A 193 -16.46 14.39 11.16
C LYS A 193 -16.17 15.88 11.24
N LYS A 194 -15.72 16.52 10.16
CA LYS A 194 -15.44 17.97 10.16
C LYS A 194 -16.71 18.78 10.44
N LYS A 195 -17.86 18.41 9.84
CA LYS A 195 -19.14 19.08 10.14
C LYS A 195 -19.55 18.91 11.60
N ALA A 196 -19.39 17.72 12.16
CA ALA A 196 -19.70 17.46 13.57
C ALA A 196 -18.85 18.33 14.52
N LEU A 197 -17.53 18.41 14.28
CA LEU A 197 -16.63 19.27 15.07
C LEU A 197 -16.98 20.75 14.96
N GLN A 198 -17.33 21.25 13.76
CA GLN A 198 -17.75 22.66 13.61
C GLN A 198 -19.06 22.95 14.35
N GLU A 199 -20.03 22.03 14.34
CA GLU A 199 -21.25 22.18 15.15
C GLU A 199 -20.98 22.07 16.67
N GLU A 200 -19.91 21.39 17.08
CA GLU A 200 -19.46 21.30 18.47
C GLU A 200 -18.79 22.61 18.91
N GLU A 201 -17.83 23.12 18.12
CA GLU A 201 -17.22 24.44 18.28
C GLU A 201 -18.27 25.57 18.34
N GLU A 202 -19.29 25.56 17.49
CA GLU A 202 -20.39 26.54 17.50
C GLU A 202 -21.25 26.46 18.79
N ARG A 203 -21.50 25.25 19.33
CA ARG A 203 -22.22 25.08 20.60
C ARG A 203 -21.39 25.56 21.78
N ASP A 204 -20.11 25.25 21.79
CA ASP A 204 -19.19 25.62 22.87
C ASP A 204 -18.95 27.13 22.91
N GLN A 205 -18.77 27.78 21.76
CA GLN A 205 -18.73 29.25 21.66
C GLN A 205 -20.05 29.88 22.15
N ALA A 206 -21.20 29.29 21.82
CA ALA A 206 -22.50 29.76 22.30
C ALA A 206 -22.72 29.53 23.81
N LEU A 207 -22.04 28.56 24.43
CA LEU A 207 -22.02 28.35 25.88
C LEU A 207 -21.06 29.33 26.58
N GLN A 208 -19.83 29.48 26.07
CA GLN A 208 -18.84 30.45 26.54
C GLN A 208 -19.42 31.88 26.53
N ALA A 209 -20.09 32.28 25.44
CA ALA A 209 -20.73 33.59 25.31
C ALA A 209 -21.89 33.80 26.30
N LYS A 210 -22.68 32.76 26.61
CA LYS A 210 -23.76 32.83 27.61
C LYS A 210 -23.22 32.89 29.05
N ALA A 211 -22.09 32.24 29.31
CA ALA A 211 -21.46 32.16 30.63
C ALA A 211 -20.42 33.27 30.89
N ASN A 212 -20.04 34.05 29.87
CA ASN A 212 -18.91 34.97 29.86
C ASN A 212 -17.58 34.31 30.27
N LEU A 213 -17.32 33.08 29.78
CA LEU A 213 -16.11 32.31 30.07
C LEU A 213 -15.11 32.37 28.92
N ALA A 214 -13.89 32.84 29.21
CA ALA A 214 -12.77 32.93 28.28
C ALA A 214 -11.80 31.73 28.43
N ILE A 215 -12.33 30.54 28.65
CA ILE A 215 -11.57 29.30 28.92
C ILE A 215 -12.02 28.23 27.89
N PRO A 216 -11.10 27.50 27.24
CA PRO A 216 -11.48 26.41 26.33
C PRO A 216 -12.29 25.35 27.08
N LEU A 217 -13.42 24.95 26.51
CA LEU A 217 -14.22 23.85 27.05
C LEU A 217 -13.56 22.50 26.70
N VAL A 218 -13.81 21.51 27.55
CA VAL A 218 -13.30 20.14 27.42
C VAL A 218 -14.52 19.23 27.22
N PRO A 219 -14.47 18.22 26.32
CA PRO A 219 -15.61 17.35 26.07
C PRO A 219 -16.11 16.64 27.34
N GLU A 220 -17.43 16.58 27.51
CA GLU A 220 -18.10 15.99 28.67
C GLU A 220 -17.71 14.51 28.88
N THR A 221 -17.23 14.14 30.07
CA THR A 221 -17.05 12.73 30.43
C THR A 221 -18.37 12.10 30.91
N GLU A 222 -18.44 10.76 30.94
CA GLU A 222 -19.61 10.08 31.50
C GLU A 222 -19.82 10.37 33.00
N ASP A 223 -18.73 10.58 33.75
CA ASP A 223 -18.81 10.85 35.18
C ASP A 223 -19.25 12.30 35.46
N ASP A 224 -18.88 13.27 34.61
CA ASP A 224 -19.47 14.62 34.65
C ASP A 224 -20.98 14.57 34.44
N ARG A 225 -21.45 13.75 33.47
CA ARG A 225 -22.88 13.55 33.21
C ARG A 225 -23.60 12.89 34.38
N ARG A 226 -22.97 11.91 35.05
CA ARG A 226 -23.50 11.28 36.28
C ARG A 226 -23.57 12.29 37.43
N LEU A 227 -22.53 13.08 37.64
CA LEU A 227 -22.48 14.12 38.67
C LEU A 227 -23.53 15.22 38.42
N ALA A 228 -23.63 15.70 37.18
CA ALA A 228 -24.63 16.69 36.77
C ALA A 228 -26.06 16.15 36.90
N ALA A 229 -26.30 14.86 36.66
CA ALA A 229 -27.60 14.23 36.90
C ALA A 229 -27.96 14.17 38.40
N LEU A 230 -26.98 13.94 39.28
CA LEU A 230 -27.16 13.99 40.73
C LEU A 230 -27.33 15.42 41.28
N LEU A 231 -26.70 16.41 40.64
CA LEU A 231 -26.78 17.83 40.99
C LEU A 231 -28.01 18.55 40.41
N LYS A 232 -28.76 17.92 39.50
CA LYS A 232 -30.05 18.41 39.01
C LYS A 232 -31.12 18.27 40.11
N PHE A 233 -31.21 19.29 40.97
CA PHE A 233 -32.40 19.54 41.77
C PHE A 233 -33.61 19.67 40.83
N HIS A 234 -34.49 18.66 40.83
CA HIS A 234 -35.75 18.71 40.09
C HIS A 234 -36.60 19.87 40.60
N THR A 235 -36.77 20.91 39.79
CA THR A 235 -37.83 21.89 40.01
C THR A 235 -39.17 21.19 39.78
N LEU A 236 -39.98 21.10 40.84
CA LEU A 236 -41.23 20.34 40.83
C LEU A 236 -42.35 21.15 40.17
N ASP A 237 -42.21 21.46 38.90
CA ASP A 237 -43.12 22.38 38.20
C ASP A 237 -44.43 21.71 37.76
N SER A 238 -44.42 20.38 37.63
CA SER A 238 -45.61 19.55 37.40
C SER A 238 -46.53 19.46 38.63
N TYR A 239 -47.83 19.67 38.40
CA TYR A 239 -48.88 19.42 39.40
C TYR A 239 -48.99 17.93 39.79
N GLU A 240 -48.76 17.02 38.84
CA GLU A 240 -48.86 15.58 39.08
C GLU A 240 -47.74 15.08 40.00
N ASP A 241 -46.53 15.60 39.86
CA ASP A 241 -45.39 15.16 40.68
C ASP A 241 -45.50 15.70 42.11
N LYS A 242 -46.13 16.88 42.30
CA LYS A 242 -46.61 17.36 43.60
C LYS A 242 -47.70 16.44 44.20
N GLN A 243 -48.60 15.87 43.39
CA GLN A 243 -49.54 14.83 43.86
C GLN A 243 -48.85 13.50 44.21
N LYS A 244 -47.87 13.05 43.42
CA LYS A 244 -47.11 11.82 43.69
C LYS A 244 -46.32 11.95 45.00
N LEU A 245 -45.63 13.08 45.19
CA LEU A 245 -44.89 13.36 46.42
C LEU A 245 -45.80 13.42 47.66
N LYS A 246 -46.97 14.07 47.57
CA LYS A 246 -47.97 14.01 48.66
C LYS A 246 -48.47 12.58 48.93
N ARG A 247 -48.69 11.76 47.90
CA ARG A 247 -49.03 10.34 48.10
C ARG A 247 -47.90 9.58 48.81
N THR A 248 -46.65 9.75 48.41
CA THR A 248 -45.52 9.10 49.10
C THR A 248 -45.28 9.64 50.51
N GLU A 249 -45.53 10.92 50.78
CA GLU A 249 -45.46 11.49 52.13
C GLU A 249 -46.57 10.92 53.03
N ILE A 250 -47.79 10.77 52.51
CA ILE A 250 -48.92 10.15 53.23
C ILE A 250 -48.65 8.66 53.49
N ILE A 251 -48.10 7.92 52.52
CA ILE A 251 -47.71 6.51 52.68
C ILE A 251 -46.53 6.35 53.65
N GLY A 252 -45.62 7.32 53.69
CA GLY A 252 -44.45 7.34 54.60
C GLY A 252 -44.75 7.81 56.02
N ARG A 253 -45.97 8.28 56.33
CA ARG A 253 -46.37 8.63 57.70
C ARG A 253 -46.73 7.38 58.49
N SER A 254 -46.19 7.27 59.71
CA SER A 254 -46.67 6.29 60.70
C SER A 254 -48.16 6.48 60.94
N TRP A 255 -48.92 5.38 60.89
CA TRP A 255 -50.35 5.36 61.22
C TRP A 255 -50.60 5.59 62.72
N PHE A 256 -49.61 5.31 63.57
CA PHE A 256 -49.69 5.52 65.01
C PHE A 256 -49.24 6.93 65.38
N SER A 257 -50.14 7.68 66.02
CA SER A 257 -49.88 9.03 66.51
C SER A 257 -48.92 8.99 67.70
N SER A 258 -47.73 9.57 67.55
CA SER A 258 -46.78 9.73 68.65
C SER A 258 -47.29 10.77 69.64
N ALA A 259 -47.57 10.36 70.88
CA ALA A 259 -48.00 11.25 71.95
C ALA A 259 -46.98 12.37 72.22
N SER A 260 -47.48 13.53 72.64
CA SER A 260 -46.73 14.78 72.71
C SER A 260 -45.76 14.90 73.91
N GLY A 261 -44.60 15.49 73.66
CA GLY A 261 -43.70 16.05 74.68
C GLY A 261 -43.29 17.48 74.28
N PRO A 262 -43.48 18.51 75.13
CA PRO A 262 -43.33 19.91 74.70
C PRO A 262 -41.97 20.55 75.05
N SER A 263 -41.62 21.60 74.29
CA SER A 263 -40.48 22.52 74.51
C SER A 263 -39.07 21.90 74.32
N SER A 264 -37.99 22.68 74.10
CA SER A 264 -37.84 24.14 74.19
C SER A 264 -36.98 24.73 73.06
N SER A 265 -37.02 26.06 72.93
CA SER A 265 -36.28 26.82 71.91
C SER A 265 -34.84 27.16 72.30
N SER A 266 -33.88 26.97 71.39
CA SER A 266 -32.64 27.75 71.36
C SER A 266 -32.13 27.90 69.93
N LYS A 267 -31.36 28.96 69.66
CA LYS A 267 -30.76 29.24 68.34
C LYS A 267 -29.29 28.79 68.31
N ALA A 268 -28.86 28.34 67.14
CA ALA A 268 -27.49 28.38 66.60
C ALA A 268 -26.34 27.70 67.38
N GLY A 269 -25.63 26.78 66.70
CA GLY A 269 -24.29 26.36 67.09
C GLY A 269 -23.90 24.97 66.54
N SER A 270 -22.79 24.91 65.78
CA SER A 270 -22.08 23.69 65.33
C SER A 270 -22.89 22.71 64.43
N VAL A 271 -22.48 22.30 63.22
CA VAL A 271 -21.22 22.41 62.45
C VAL A 271 -19.98 21.90 63.21
N LEU A 272 -19.49 20.71 62.83
CA LEU A 272 -18.34 19.97 63.42
C LEU A 272 -18.60 19.14 64.70
N LYS A 273 -19.58 18.21 64.68
CA LYS A 273 -19.49 16.98 65.53
C LYS A 273 -20.39 15.79 65.14
N LYS A 274 -20.19 15.19 63.95
CA LYS A 274 -20.67 13.81 63.65
C LYS A 274 -20.01 13.05 62.48
N LEU A 275 -18.80 13.45 62.05
CA LEU A 275 -17.97 12.71 61.08
C LEU A 275 -16.71 12.11 61.75
N ALA A 276 -16.91 11.43 62.87
CA ALA A 276 -15.94 10.53 63.50
C ALA A 276 -16.72 9.55 64.39
N GLN A 277 -16.29 8.28 64.41
CA GLN A 277 -16.93 7.15 65.14
C GLN A 277 -18.34 6.83 64.60
N ASN A 278 -18.60 5.68 63.95
CA ASN A 278 -18.11 4.34 64.29
C ASN A 278 -17.65 3.51 63.07
N ARG A 279 -16.53 2.80 63.25
CA ARG A 279 -16.29 1.50 62.58
C ARG A 279 -16.89 0.40 63.44
N LYS A 280 -17.57 -0.58 62.83
CA LYS A 280 -17.52 -2.01 63.17
C LYS A 280 -18.09 -2.85 62.02
N SER A 281 -17.88 -4.16 62.05
CA SER A 281 -17.69 -4.98 60.86
C SER A 281 -18.38 -6.35 60.91
N ALA A 282 -18.31 -7.07 59.78
CA ALA A 282 -18.66 -8.48 59.52
C ALA A 282 -20.14 -8.77 59.18
N PRO A 283 -20.46 -9.92 58.52
CA PRO A 283 -19.60 -10.85 57.78
C PRO A 283 -20.07 -11.05 56.31
N ALA A 284 -19.45 -11.99 55.59
CA ALA A 284 -19.86 -12.39 54.23
C ALA A 284 -21.05 -13.36 54.21
N GLY A 285 -21.81 -13.34 53.10
CA GLY A 285 -22.87 -14.30 52.76
C GLY A 285 -23.02 -14.40 51.24
N SER A 286 -23.32 -15.60 50.73
CA SER A 286 -23.38 -15.91 49.29
C SER A 286 -24.63 -15.35 48.59
N PRO A 287 -24.58 -15.07 47.27
CA PRO A 287 -25.70 -14.52 46.53
C PRO A 287 -26.85 -15.54 46.38
N ILE A 288 -28.08 -15.07 46.58
CA ILE A 288 -29.31 -15.82 46.36
C ILE A 288 -29.63 -15.85 44.85
N THR A 289 -29.88 -17.03 44.29
CA THR A 289 -30.23 -17.23 42.88
C THR A 289 -31.74 -17.15 42.64
N VAL A 290 -32.15 -17.09 41.37
CA VAL A 290 -33.53 -16.76 40.95
C VAL A 290 -34.52 -17.94 41.10
N GLY A 291 -34.57 -18.52 42.30
CA GLY A 291 -35.53 -19.58 42.69
C GLY A 291 -36.55 -19.14 43.75
N ASP A 292 -36.17 -18.24 44.66
CA ASP A 292 -36.95 -17.94 45.88
C ASP A 292 -38.14 -16.97 45.68
N LEU A 293 -38.44 -16.57 44.44
CA LEU A 293 -39.61 -15.75 44.10
C LEU A 293 -40.59 -16.55 43.23
N GLY A 294 -41.34 -17.44 43.87
CA GLY A 294 -42.31 -18.35 43.25
C GLY A 294 -43.53 -17.66 42.62
N ILE A 295 -43.32 -16.97 41.49
CA ILE A 295 -44.36 -16.27 40.72
C ILE A 295 -44.46 -16.88 39.32
N VAL A 296 -45.37 -17.84 39.15
CA VAL A 296 -45.75 -18.38 37.83
C VAL A 296 -46.77 -17.45 37.16
N ARG A 297 -46.58 -17.11 35.88
CA ARG A 297 -47.59 -16.37 35.10
C ARG A 297 -47.87 -17.03 33.75
N ARG A 298 -49.17 -17.18 33.43
CA ARG A 298 -49.66 -17.84 32.19
C ARG A 298 -49.34 -17.04 30.93
N GLN A 299 -49.15 -17.76 29.82
CA GLN A 299 -49.07 -17.22 28.46
C GLN A 299 -50.44 -16.81 27.91
N SER A 300 -50.44 -15.88 26.94
CA SER A 300 -51.39 -15.81 25.81
C SER A 300 -50.83 -14.89 24.72
N ARG A 301 -50.72 -15.44 23.49
CA ARG A 301 -51.10 -14.89 22.15
C ARG A 301 -51.03 -13.37 21.89
N GLU A 302 -50.64 -12.82 20.73
CA GLU A 302 -50.25 -13.29 19.37
C GLU A 302 -49.67 -12.01 18.63
N ILE A 303 -49.00 -11.94 17.45
CA ILE A 303 -48.86 -12.84 16.29
C ILE A 303 -47.48 -12.71 15.52
N LEU A 304 -47.44 -12.14 14.30
CA LEU A 304 -46.33 -11.92 13.32
C LEU A 304 -45.47 -10.64 13.60
N GLU A 305 -44.31 -10.35 12.99
CA GLU A 305 -43.73 -10.77 11.69
C GLU A 305 -42.18 -10.66 11.67
N SER A 306 -41.45 -11.43 10.84
CA SER A 306 -40.01 -11.21 10.56
C SER A 306 -39.50 -11.86 9.25
N PRO A 307 -38.56 -11.24 8.49
CA PRO A 307 -37.92 -11.85 7.32
C PRO A 307 -36.77 -12.81 7.67
N GLN A 308 -36.49 -13.76 6.77
CA GLN A 308 -35.52 -14.85 6.96
C GLN A 308 -34.16 -14.58 6.26
N HIS A 309 -33.09 -15.19 6.81
CA HIS A 309 -32.00 -15.91 6.11
C HIS A 309 -30.99 -16.36 7.20
N VAL A 310 -30.99 -17.58 7.73
CA VAL A 310 -30.81 -18.92 7.10
C VAL A 310 -29.39 -19.14 6.58
N THR A 311 -28.60 -19.84 7.40
CA THR A 311 -27.42 -20.63 7.04
C THR A 311 -27.52 -21.96 7.79
N GLU A 312 -27.49 -23.09 7.07
CA GLU A 312 -27.67 -24.43 7.65
C GLU A 312 -26.41 -25.28 7.53
N THR A 313 -26.21 -26.19 8.49
CA THR A 313 -25.21 -27.25 8.46
C THR A 313 -25.75 -28.55 9.07
N PRO A 314 -25.69 -29.68 8.35
CA PRO A 314 -25.63 -31.04 8.90
C PRO A 314 -24.17 -31.54 8.83
N LYS A 315 -23.56 -32.04 9.90
CA LYS A 315 -23.78 -33.34 10.57
C LYS A 315 -23.36 -34.54 9.73
N SER A 316 -22.50 -35.36 10.32
CA SER A 316 -22.04 -36.68 9.85
C SER A 316 -22.40 -37.76 10.86
N GLU A 317 -22.79 -38.94 10.39
CA GLU A 317 -23.01 -40.14 11.22
C GLU A 317 -22.18 -41.30 10.63
N GLU A 318 -21.65 -42.16 11.51
CA GLU A 318 -21.00 -43.43 11.13
C GLU A 318 -22.05 -44.54 10.95
N PRO A 319 -21.68 -45.67 10.31
CA PRO A 319 -21.54 -46.87 11.13
C PRO A 319 -20.34 -47.79 10.77
N GLN A 320 -20.14 -48.78 11.64
CA GLN A 320 -19.05 -49.77 11.66
C GLN A 320 -19.26 -50.94 10.66
N VAL A 321 -18.24 -51.81 10.48
CA VAL A 321 -18.29 -53.27 10.83
C VAL A 321 -17.05 -54.09 10.35
N SER A 322 -16.49 -54.87 11.30
CA SER A 322 -15.61 -56.07 11.30
C SER A 322 -14.73 -56.55 10.12
N GLU A 323 -13.45 -56.85 10.46
CA GLU A 323 -12.71 -58.13 10.31
C GLU A 323 -12.61 -58.89 8.97
N CYS A 324 -11.38 -59.18 8.52
CA CYS A 324 -10.81 -60.55 8.61
C CYS A 324 -9.26 -60.58 8.44
N THR A 325 -8.62 -61.60 9.02
CA THR A 325 -7.17 -61.79 9.25
C THR A 325 -6.47 -62.72 8.24
N THR A 326 -5.11 -62.72 8.25
CA THR A 326 -4.18 -63.82 7.85
C THR A 326 -4.11 -64.19 6.34
N GLN A 327 -3.01 -64.75 5.76
CA GLN A 327 -1.74 -65.30 6.30
C GLN A 327 -0.57 -65.35 5.24
N ASP A 328 0.68 -65.26 5.73
CA ASP A 328 2.00 -65.79 5.28
C ASP A 328 2.41 -66.08 3.80
N TRP A 329 3.59 -65.53 3.42
CA TRP A 329 4.84 -66.11 2.81
C TRP A 329 4.81 -67.41 1.96
N PRO A 330 5.70 -67.60 0.91
CA PRO A 330 7.17 -67.57 1.10
C PRO A 330 8.09 -67.03 -0.04
N THR A 331 9.37 -66.87 0.35
CA THR A 331 10.66 -66.69 -0.37
C THR A 331 10.85 -67.52 -1.67
N TYR A 332 11.72 -67.23 -2.66
CA TYR A 332 13.18 -66.91 -2.75
C TYR A 332 13.53 -66.66 -4.27
N PRO A 333 14.80 -66.60 -4.78
CA PRO A 333 16.02 -65.88 -4.38
C PRO A 333 16.70 -65.08 -5.55
N GLN A 334 17.76 -64.31 -5.24
CA GLN A 334 18.87 -63.92 -6.15
C GLN A 334 18.55 -63.03 -7.40
N ASP A 335 19.49 -62.30 -8.01
CA ASP A 335 20.96 -62.42 -7.97
C ASP A 335 21.71 -61.07 -7.85
N CYS A 336 23.06 -61.12 -7.82
CA CYS A 336 23.94 -60.02 -7.40
C CYS A 336 24.78 -59.37 -8.52
N SER A 337 24.93 -58.05 -8.47
CA SER A 337 26.07 -57.31 -9.06
C SER A 337 26.43 -56.11 -8.18
N GLN A 338 27.70 -55.69 -8.21
CA GLN A 338 28.35 -54.85 -7.18
C GLN A 338 28.70 -53.43 -7.67
N GLU A 339 29.49 -52.72 -6.86
CA GLU A 339 30.08 -51.37 -7.07
C GLU A 339 29.17 -50.16 -6.77
N THR A 340 29.58 -49.16 -5.97
CA THR A 340 30.73 -49.03 -5.04
C THR A 340 30.31 -48.29 -3.76
N ALA A 341 31.05 -48.52 -2.66
CA ALA A 341 30.69 -47.99 -1.33
C ALA A 341 31.33 -46.63 -1.01
N LYS A 342 30.55 -45.75 -0.34
CA LYS A 342 31.07 -44.71 0.59
C LYS A 342 29.97 -44.18 1.51
N THR A 343 30.03 -44.57 2.78
CA THR A 343 29.13 -44.22 3.90
C THR A 343 29.92 -44.32 5.22
N PRO A 344 29.42 -43.83 6.37
CA PRO A 344 28.35 -42.85 6.62
C PRO A 344 28.81 -41.68 7.52
N LYS A 345 27.89 -40.78 7.87
CA LYS A 345 27.84 -40.14 9.20
C LYS A 345 26.50 -40.43 9.87
N THR A 346 26.47 -40.44 11.19
CA THR A 346 25.47 -41.14 12.01
C THR A 346 24.25 -40.30 12.42
N ARG A 347 23.07 -40.94 12.49
CA ARG A 347 21.96 -40.59 13.41
C ARG A 347 22.30 -41.19 14.79
N GLY A 348 21.73 -40.81 15.94
CA GLY A 348 20.72 -39.82 16.34
C GLY A 348 20.76 -39.76 17.89
N PRO A 349 19.64 -39.70 18.66
CA PRO A 349 18.23 -39.47 18.31
C PRO A 349 17.56 -38.42 19.26
N GLN A 350 16.20 -38.38 19.28
CA GLN A 350 15.32 -37.66 20.24
C GLN A 350 15.34 -36.10 20.16
N GLY A 351 14.23 -35.37 20.29
CA GLY A 351 12.81 -35.74 20.20
C GLY A 351 11.98 -35.54 21.47
N GLN A 352 11.34 -34.36 21.60
CA GLN A 352 10.14 -34.14 22.43
C GLN A 352 9.43 -32.85 21.99
N ASP A 353 8.09 -32.85 22.05
CA ASP A 353 7.25 -31.74 21.59
C ASP A 353 7.07 -30.65 22.67
N GLY A 354 6.93 -29.39 22.22
CA GLY A 354 6.63 -28.24 23.08
C GLY A 354 5.88 -27.17 22.30
N SER A 355 4.61 -26.95 22.63
CA SER A 355 3.73 -26.03 21.90
C SER A 355 4.03 -24.56 22.24
N CYS A 356 4.64 -23.84 21.31
CA CYS A 356 4.74 -22.38 21.34
C CYS A 356 3.84 -21.76 20.26
N GLN A 357 3.17 -20.66 20.62
CA GLN A 357 2.17 -20.00 19.77
C GLN A 357 2.79 -19.42 18.48
N GLU A 358 1.96 -19.32 17.44
CA GLU A 358 2.40 -18.93 16.10
C GLU A 358 2.92 -17.48 16.06
N ARG A 359 4.21 -17.30 15.77
CA ARG A 359 4.74 -16.00 15.36
C ARG A 359 4.15 -15.64 13.99
N PRO A 360 3.68 -14.40 13.75
CA PRO A 360 3.35 -13.96 12.40
C PRO A 360 4.63 -13.97 11.55
N ARG A 361 4.74 -14.93 10.64
CA ARG A 361 5.89 -15.03 9.73
C ARG A 361 5.79 -13.89 8.72
N SER A 362 6.65 -12.89 8.85
CA SER A 362 7.00 -11.99 7.75
C SER A 362 7.55 -12.84 6.60
N SER A 363 6.75 -12.98 5.53
CA SER A 363 7.15 -13.69 4.33
C SER A 363 8.34 -13.00 3.67
N SER A 364 9.22 -13.77 3.04
CA SER A 364 10.49 -13.30 2.47
C SER A 364 10.31 -12.54 1.15
N GLY A 365 9.51 -11.47 1.18
CA GLY A 365 9.35 -10.48 0.13
C GLY A 365 9.29 -9.09 0.78
N THR A 366 10.38 -8.34 0.71
CA THR A 366 10.49 -7.01 1.35
C THR A 366 9.66 -5.98 0.58
N SER A 367 8.41 -5.76 1.01
CA SER A 367 7.60 -4.66 0.52
C SER A 367 8.32 -3.33 0.78
N GLN A 368 8.57 -2.56 -0.29
CA GLN A 368 9.40 -1.34 -0.21
C GLN A 368 8.60 -0.13 0.29
N GLU A 369 7.88 -0.31 1.39
CA GLU A 369 7.06 0.70 2.06
C GLU A 369 7.93 1.78 2.72
N VAL A 370 9.09 1.40 3.25
CA VAL A 370 10.10 2.32 3.80
C VAL A 370 11.26 2.49 2.81
N ARG A 371 11.72 3.73 2.61
CA ARG A 371 12.85 4.10 1.74
C ARG A 371 13.72 5.18 2.37
N GLY A 372 14.98 5.24 1.92
CA GLY A 372 16.05 6.07 2.48
C GLY A 372 16.82 5.34 3.57
N ALA A 373 18.16 5.39 3.52
CA ALA A 373 19.01 4.61 4.41
C ALA A 373 18.84 4.96 5.91
N PRO A 374 18.74 6.24 6.33
CA PRO A 374 18.46 6.59 7.72
C PRO A 374 17.07 6.14 8.18
N ALA A 375 16.02 6.35 7.36
CA ALA A 375 14.66 5.95 7.69
C ALA A 375 14.50 4.43 7.87
N ILE A 376 15.19 3.62 7.05
CA ILE A 376 15.19 2.16 7.17
C ILE A 376 15.86 1.71 8.47
N ALA A 377 17.01 2.30 8.82
CA ALA A 377 17.70 2.03 10.08
C ALA A 377 16.80 2.36 11.28
N LEU A 378 16.20 3.56 11.29
CA LEU A 378 15.31 4.01 12.37
C LEU A 378 14.07 3.14 12.51
N VAL A 379 13.39 2.76 11.42
CA VAL A 379 12.22 1.88 11.51
C VAL A 379 12.57 0.51 12.09
N GLY A 380 13.72 -0.07 11.70
CA GLY A 380 14.19 -1.32 12.30
C GLY A 380 14.45 -1.18 13.81
N CYS A 381 15.23 -0.17 14.20
CA CYS A 381 15.59 0.07 15.59
C CYS A 381 14.37 0.38 16.48
N LEU A 382 13.43 1.20 15.98
CA LEU A 382 12.20 1.53 16.68
C LEU A 382 11.22 0.33 16.73
N SER A 383 11.20 -0.56 15.72
CA SER A 383 10.41 -1.80 15.83
C SER A 383 10.92 -2.72 16.95
N LEU A 384 12.24 -2.81 17.13
CA LEU A 384 12.83 -3.52 18.26
C LEU A 384 12.49 -2.83 19.59
N ALA A 385 12.54 -1.50 19.65
CA ALA A 385 12.12 -0.76 20.84
C ALA A 385 10.64 -1.02 21.21
N VAL A 386 9.75 -1.15 20.21
CA VAL A 386 8.34 -1.53 20.43
C VAL A 386 8.19 -2.96 20.96
N GLU A 387 8.92 -3.93 20.40
CA GLU A 387 8.93 -5.31 20.94
C GLU A 387 9.49 -5.36 22.38
N LEU A 388 10.53 -4.59 22.67
CA LEU A 388 11.11 -4.47 24.00
C LEU A 388 10.16 -3.80 24.99
N GLN A 389 9.41 -2.77 24.58
CA GLN A 389 8.39 -2.12 25.40
C GLN A 389 7.18 -3.03 25.66
N ALA A 390 6.87 -3.95 24.73
CA ALA A 390 5.89 -5.02 24.92
C ALA A 390 6.40 -6.17 25.81
N GLY A 391 7.66 -6.15 26.25
CA GLY A 391 8.26 -7.15 27.16
C GLY A 391 8.95 -8.34 26.47
N ALA A 392 9.22 -8.28 25.17
CA ALA A 392 9.91 -9.37 24.45
C ALA A 392 11.38 -9.56 24.92
N GLY A 393 11.98 -10.71 24.60
CA GLY A 393 13.40 -10.98 24.91
C GLY A 393 13.68 -11.20 26.39
N GLY A 394 13.13 -12.27 26.97
CA GLY A 394 13.35 -12.63 28.37
C GLY A 394 12.76 -14.01 28.71
N PRO A 395 12.84 -14.45 29.98
CA PRO A 395 13.43 -13.74 31.11
C PRO A 395 14.96 -13.89 31.19
N GLY A 396 15.63 -12.89 31.77
CA GLY A 396 17.04 -12.91 32.15
C GLY A 396 17.96 -12.10 31.25
N LEU A 397 18.94 -11.43 31.87
CA LEU A 397 19.85 -10.46 31.24
C LEU A 397 20.53 -10.99 29.96
N ALA A 398 21.10 -12.20 30.03
CA ALA A 398 21.77 -12.83 28.88
C ALA A 398 20.81 -13.20 27.75
N ALA A 399 19.56 -13.58 28.06
CA ALA A 399 18.53 -13.87 27.08
C ALA A 399 18.05 -12.59 26.38
N LEU A 400 17.95 -11.48 27.11
CA LEU A 400 17.64 -10.16 26.54
C LEU A 400 18.74 -9.67 25.59
N VAL A 401 20.02 -9.73 25.98
CA VAL A 401 21.15 -9.32 25.12
C VAL A 401 21.25 -10.21 23.88
N ALA A 402 21.01 -11.52 24.01
CA ALA A 402 20.94 -12.43 22.86
C ALA A 402 19.78 -12.08 21.92
N PHE A 403 18.58 -11.85 22.47
CA PHE A 403 17.39 -11.44 21.69
C PHE A 403 17.62 -10.13 20.93
N VAL A 404 18.19 -9.11 21.58
CA VAL A 404 18.54 -7.83 20.94
C VAL A 404 19.52 -8.05 19.80
N ARG A 405 20.59 -8.83 20.01
CA ARG A 405 21.58 -9.13 18.96
C ARG A 405 20.98 -9.92 17.79
N ASP A 406 20.16 -10.94 18.04
CA ASP A 406 19.52 -11.72 16.99
C ASP A 406 18.51 -10.89 16.17
N ALA A 407 17.73 -10.02 16.83
CA ALA A 407 16.81 -9.13 16.15
C ALA A 407 17.55 -8.09 15.27
N LEU A 408 18.62 -7.48 15.78
CA LEU A 408 19.44 -6.53 15.03
C LEU A 408 20.17 -7.22 13.85
N ASN A 409 20.73 -8.41 14.06
CA ASN A 409 21.31 -9.23 13.00
C ASN A 409 20.28 -9.54 11.89
N PHE A 410 19.05 -9.92 12.26
CA PHE A 410 17.98 -10.16 11.31
C PHE A 410 17.60 -8.89 10.52
N LEU A 411 17.46 -7.74 11.19
CA LEU A 411 17.15 -6.45 10.54
C LEU A 411 18.21 -6.03 9.51
N VAL A 412 19.49 -6.28 9.77
CA VAL A 412 20.58 -6.02 8.80
C VAL A 412 20.40 -6.84 7.51
N THR A 413 19.84 -8.05 7.56
CA THR A 413 19.60 -8.86 6.36
C THR A 413 18.55 -8.27 5.41
N ALA A 414 17.69 -7.37 5.89
CA ALA A 414 16.60 -6.82 5.08
C ALA A 414 17.10 -5.99 3.89
N ARG A 415 18.20 -5.23 4.05
CA ARG A 415 18.86 -4.47 2.96
C ARG A 415 20.38 -4.28 3.24
N PRO A 416 21.24 -5.25 2.88
CA PRO A 416 22.66 -5.21 3.23
C PRO A 416 23.50 -4.14 2.50
N THR A 417 22.93 -3.39 1.56
CA THR A 417 23.63 -2.29 0.86
C THR A 417 23.73 -1.00 1.69
N ALA A 418 22.80 -0.77 2.62
CA ALA A 418 22.69 0.47 3.39
C ALA A 418 23.50 0.39 4.70
N VAL A 419 24.66 1.06 4.74
CA VAL A 419 25.58 1.08 5.89
C VAL A 419 24.89 1.53 7.19
N ASN A 420 23.93 2.46 7.09
CA ASN A 420 23.21 3.03 8.23
C ASN A 420 22.53 1.95 9.11
N MET A 421 21.97 0.88 8.53
CA MET A 421 21.33 -0.21 9.31
C MET A 421 22.37 -1.07 10.02
N ALA A 422 23.47 -1.40 9.36
CA ALA A 422 24.57 -2.18 9.97
C ALA A 422 25.24 -1.39 11.11
N ARG A 423 25.50 -0.10 10.91
CA ARG A 423 26.07 0.80 11.93
C ARG A 423 25.13 0.92 13.14
N ALA A 424 23.86 1.23 12.91
CA ALA A 424 22.83 1.28 13.95
C ALA A 424 22.72 -0.03 14.75
N ALA A 425 22.82 -1.17 14.06
CA ALA A 425 22.80 -2.49 14.70
C ALA A 425 24.03 -2.74 15.60
N CYS A 426 25.23 -2.32 15.18
CA CYS A 426 26.41 -2.37 16.05
C CYS A 426 26.25 -1.43 17.26
N ASP A 427 25.91 -0.17 17.01
CA ASP A 427 25.78 0.87 18.03
C ASP A 427 24.78 0.46 19.14
N LEU A 428 23.62 -0.12 18.78
CA LEU A 428 22.63 -0.64 19.72
C LEU A 428 23.06 -1.96 20.40
N ALA A 429 23.73 -2.87 19.69
CA ALA A 429 24.22 -4.13 20.26
C ALA A 429 25.34 -3.90 21.28
N ASP A 430 26.15 -2.87 21.10
CA ASP A 430 27.20 -2.44 22.03
C ASP A 430 26.61 -1.65 23.21
N ALA A 431 25.64 -0.76 22.97
CA ALA A 431 24.90 -0.10 24.06
C ALA A 431 24.17 -1.09 24.97
N ALA A 432 23.60 -2.17 24.40
CA ALA A 432 22.98 -3.26 25.15
C ALA A 432 24.01 -4.08 25.96
N ALA A 433 25.19 -4.33 25.40
CA ALA A 433 26.26 -5.07 26.07
C ALA A 433 26.89 -4.28 27.23
N GLN A 434 27.22 -3.00 27.00
CA GLN A 434 27.83 -2.12 28.01
C GLN A 434 26.94 -1.95 29.25
N GLU A 435 25.62 -1.83 29.08
CA GLU A 435 24.69 -1.73 30.22
C GLU A 435 24.43 -3.09 30.89
N ALA A 436 24.64 -4.21 30.18
CA ALA A 436 24.55 -5.56 30.75
C ALA A 436 25.82 -5.96 31.53
N GLU A 437 26.99 -5.46 31.15
CA GLU A 437 28.27 -5.67 31.85
C GLU A 437 28.42 -4.76 33.10
N ARG A 438 27.47 -3.85 33.33
CA ARG A 438 27.49 -2.91 34.45
C ARG A 438 27.26 -3.59 35.81
N GLU A 439 27.97 -3.15 36.84
CA GLU A 439 27.71 -3.60 38.20
C GLU A 439 26.28 -3.24 38.63
N GLY A 440 25.51 -4.25 39.05
CA GLY A 440 24.08 -4.08 39.37
C GLY A 440 23.14 -4.04 38.16
N ALA A 441 23.59 -4.41 36.96
CA ALA A 441 22.74 -4.49 35.76
C ALA A 441 21.47 -5.32 35.98
N THR A 442 20.35 -4.86 35.42
CA THR A 442 19.06 -5.55 35.48
C THR A 442 18.45 -5.64 34.09
N GLU A 443 17.59 -6.64 33.86
CA GLU A 443 16.85 -6.77 32.59
C GLU A 443 16.07 -5.49 32.25
N LYS A 444 15.49 -4.82 33.26
CA LYS A 444 14.81 -3.53 33.05
C LYS A 444 15.79 -2.45 32.60
N ALA A 445 16.96 -2.32 33.24
CA ALA A 445 17.94 -1.29 32.87
C ALA A 445 18.42 -1.43 31.42
N VAL A 446 18.75 -2.66 30.98
CA VAL A 446 19.16 -2.93 29.59
C VAL A 446 18.00 -2.67 28.62
N ARG A 447 16.78 -3.10 28.96
CA ARG A 447 15.57 -2.88 28.15
C ARG A 447 15.29 -1.39 27.94
N GLU A 448 15.29 -0.61 29.02
CA GLU A 448 15.12 0.86 28.98
C GLU A 448 16.25 1.52 28.17
N ARG A 449 17.51 1.12 28.40
CA ARG A 449 18.68 1.67 27.71
C ARG A 449 18.62 1.50 26.19
N VAL A 450 18.18 0.34 25.70
CA VAL A 450 18.04 0.06 24.26
C VAL A 450 16.86 0.85 23.66
N ILE A 451 15.75 1.01 24.39
CA ILE A 451 14.61 1.84 23.97
C ILE A 451 15.03 3.30 23.85
N CYS A 452 15.59 3.89 24.91
CA CYS A 452 16.03 5.28 24.91
C CYS A 452 17.10 5.54 23.85
N TYR A 453 18.01 4.59 23.57
CA TYR A 453 18.98 4.75 22.48
C TYR A 453 18.30 4.86 21.11
N ALA A 454 17.28 4.04 20.84
CA ALA A 454 16.53 4.11 19.59
C ALA A 454 15.70 5.43 19.46
N GLU A 455 15.23 5.98 20.58
CA GLU A 455 14.56 7.30 20.63
C GLU A 455 15.57 8.46 20.46
N ASP A 456 16.73 8.40 21.11
CA ASP A 456 17.84 9.36 20.95
C ASP A 456 18.34 9.39 19.49
N MET A 457 18.40 8.23 18.82
CA MET A 457 18.72 8.13 17.39
C MET A 457 17.71 8.89 16.50
N LEU A 458 16.41 8.81 16.82
CA LEU A 458 15.36 9.47 16.04
C LEU A 458 15.47 10.99 16.17
N GLU A 459 15.60 11.52 17.39
CA GLU A 459 15.77 12.95 17.62
C GLU A 459 17.13 13.45 17.10
N LYS A 460 18.18 12.63 17.15
CA LYS A 460 19.47 12.93 16.50
C LYS A 460 19.29 13.11 15.00
N ASP A 461 18.70 12.15 14.27
CA ASP A 461 18.50 12.29 12.82
C ASP A 461 17.61 13.51 12.48
N LEU A 462 16.55 13.78 13.25
CA LEU A 462 15.71 14.97 13.06
C LEU A 462 16.45 16.29 13.26
N ARG A 463 17.31 16.39 14.26
CA ARG A 463 18.14 17.57 14.53
C ARG A 463 19.23 17.73 13.47
N ASP A 464 19.92 16.64 13.14
CA ASP A 464 21.06 16.65 12.25
C ASP A 464 20.62 16.98 10.80
N ASN A 465 19.46 16.48 10.35
CA ASN A 465 18.85 16.87 9.06
C ASN A 465 18.50 18.37 9.01
N ARG A 466 18.05 18.98 10.12
CA ARG A 466 17.83 20.44 10.19
C ARG A 466 19.14 21.20 10.09
N SER A 467 20.18 20.78 10.82
CA SER A 467 21.52 21.36 10.74
C SER A 467 22.09 21.29 9.32
N ILE A 468 21.97 20.14 8.64
CA ILE A 468 22.33 19.98 7.22
C ILE A 468 21.59 20.99 6.34
N GLY A 469 20.28 21.13 6.52
CA GLY A 469 19.47 22.08 5.79
C GLY A 469 19.92 23.53 5.98
N ASP A 470 20.05 23.96 7.24
CA ASP A 470 20.34 25.35 7.58
C ASP A 470 21.80 25.73 7.27
N LEU A 471 22.79 24.89 7.61
CA LEU A 471 24.20 25.12 7.27
C LEU A 471 24.41 25.13 5.76
N GLY A 472 23.80 24.17 5.05
CA GLY A 472 23.82 24.10 3.60
C GLY A 472 23.20 25.32 2.94
N ALA A 473 22.05 25.79 3.43
CA ALA A 473 21.38 26.99 2.92
C ALA A 473 22.22 28.26 3.14
N HIS A 474 22.80 28.45 4.33
CA HIS A 474 23.65 29.62 4.60
C HIS A 474 24.90 29.64 3.71
N HIS A 475 25.60 28.51 3.57
CA HIS A 475 26.80 28.41 2.72
C HIS A 475 26.47 28.62 1.23
N LEU A 476 25.38 28.00 0.75
CA LEU A 476 24.90 28.16 -0.63
C LEU A 476 24.54 29.62 -0.92
N LEU A 477 23.82 30.30 -0.02
CA LEU A 477 23.49 31.72 -0.17
C LEU A 477 24.73 32.61 -0.13
N ALA A 478 25.68 32.37 0.79
CA ALA A 478 26.92 33.15 0.85
C ALA A 478 27.74 33.04 -0.45
N ARG A 479 27.79 31.85 -1.05
CA ARG A 479 28.56 31.59 -2.28
C ARG A 479 27.88 32.02 -3.58
N VAL A 480 26.56 31.86 -3.68
CA VAL A 480 25.78 32.09 -4.91
C VAL A 480 25.12 33.46 -4.93
N SER A 481 24.77 33.99 -3.76
CA SER A 481 23.91 35.18 -3.60
C SER A 481 24.29 36.05 -2.38
N PRO A 482 25.57 36.49 -2.28
CA PRO A 482 26.01 37.35 -1.17
C PRO A 482 25.25 38.69 -1.13
N ALA A 483 24.80 39.18 -2.30
CA ALA A 483 24.02 40.42 -2.44
C ALA A 483 22.52 40.29 -2.12
N GLY A 484 22.06 39.18 -1.54
CA GLY A 484 20.69 39.06 -1.01
C GLY A 484 19.60 38.61 -1.99
N SER A 485 19.93 38.29 -3.25
CA SER A 485 18.96 37.81 -4.25
C SER A 485 18.37 36.42 -3.91
N LYS A 486 17.41 35.94 -4.72
CA LYS A 486 16.83 34.60 -4.57
C LYS A 486 17.54 33.58 -5.47
N VAL A 487 17.70 32.35 -4.98
CA VAL A 487 18.41 31.25 -5.67
C VAL A 487 17.46 30.23 -6.29
N THR A 488 17.83 29.70 -7.44
CA THR A 488 17.17 28.54 -8.08
C THR A 488 18.02 27.30 -7.79
N VAL A 489 17.41 26.24 -7.23
CA VAL A 489 18.11 25.00 -6.90
C VAL A 489 17.59 23.84 -7.76
N LEU A 490 18.51 22.98 -8.25
CA LEU A 490 18.17 21.71 -8.88
C LEU A 490 18.56 20.54 -7.96
N THR A 491 17.69 19.54 -7.85
CA THR A 491 17.91 18.33 -7.03
C THR A 491 17.48 17.05 -7.75
N HIS A 492 17.87 15.89 -7.20
CA HIS A 492 17.79 14.58 -7.82
C HIS A 492 17.51 13.48 -6.78
N CYS A 493 16.83 12.40 -7.20
CA CYS A 493 16.23 11.41 -6.30
C CYS A 493 15.23 12.05 -5.32
N ASN A 494 14.87 11.32 -4.24
CA ASN A 494 14.26 11.92 -3.06
C ASN A 494 15.22 11.86 -1.88
N THR A 495 15.28 12.98 -1.16
CA THR A 495 16.20 13.27 -0.05
C THR A 495 15.46 13.98 1.09
N GLY A 496 14.12 13.87 1.10
CA GLY A 496 13.23 14.56 2.03
C GLY A 496 12.86 13.74 3.27
N ALA A 497 11.68 14.06 3.81
CA ALA A 497 11.08 13.35 4.93
C ALA A 497 10.68 11.92 4.55
N LEU A 498 10.40 11.64 3.27
CA LEU A 498 10.18 10.28 2.76
C LEU A 498 11.50 9.54 2.44
N ALA A 499 12.60 9.95 3.09
CA ALA A 499 13.94 9.34 2.96
C ALA A 499 14.80 9.40 4.26
N THR A 500 14.29 10.00 5.34
CA THR A 500 14.98 10.26 6.62
C THR A 500 13.99 10.15 7.78
N ALA A 501 14.37 10.44 9.03
CA ALA A 501 13.39 10.63 10.11
C ALA A 501 12.35 11.74 9.79
N GLY A 502 12.76 12.74 9.03
CA GLY A 502 11.99 13.95 8.74
C GLY A 502 12.94 15.07 8.34
N TYR A 503 12.39 16.13 7.73
CA TYR A 503 13.12 17.27 7.16
C TYR A 503 14.00 16.95 5.94
N GLY A 504 14.80 15.88 5.99
CA GLY A 504 15.67 15.45 4.89
C GLY A 504 16.97 16.25 4.76
N THR A 505 17.85 15.81 3.84
CA THR A 505 19.18 16.41 3.62
C THR A 505 19.16 17.49 2.54
N ALA A 506 19.26 17.12 1.25
CA ALA A 506 19.26 18.07 0.14
C ALA A 506 17.89 18.76 -0.03
N LEU A 507 16.79 18.06 0.19
CA LEU A 507 15.47 18.70 0.27
C LEU A 507 15.32 19.52 1.57
N GLY A 508 16.04 19.18 2.63
CA GLY A 508 16.20 20.02 3.82
C GLY A 508 16.85 21.37 3.52
N VAL A 509 17.91 21.39 2.70
CA VAL A 509 18.51 22.65 2.21
C VAL A 509 17.50 23.49 1.43
N ILE A 510 16.67 22.86 0.60
CA ILE A 510 15.58 23.55 -0.13
C ILE A 510 14.50 24.08 0.83
N ARG A 511 14.16 23.33 1.89
CA ARG A 511 13.25 23.77 2.97
C ARG A 511 13.80 24.98 3.72
N SER A 512 15.06 24.97 4.15
CA SER A 512 15.72 26.12 4.80
C SER A 512 15.73 27.35 3.87
N LEU A 513 16.09 27.18 2.59
CA LEU A 513 16.05 28.26 1.60
C LEU A 513 14.63 28.82 1.39
N HIS A 514 13.60 27.97 1.44
CA HIS A 514 12.19 28.38 1.32
C HIS A 514 11.72 29.14 2.57
N ASN A 515 12.02 28.63 3.77
CA ASN A 515 11.66 29.24 5.05
C ASN A 515 12.32 30.61 5.26
N LEU A 516 13.57 30.78 4.78
CA LEU A 516 14.25 32.08 4.73
C LEU A 516 13.68 33.03 3.65
N GLY A 517 12.71 32.59 2.85
CA GLY A 517 12.16 33.34 1.71
C GLY A 517 13.15 33.51 0.53
N ARG A 518 14.31 32.86 0.56
CA ARG A 518 15.43 33.03 -0.38
C ARG A 518 15.39 32.07 -1.58
N LEU A 519 14.56 31.04 -1.55
CA LEU A 519 14.29 30.21 -2.73
C LEU A 519 13.48 31.00 -3.77
N LYS A 520 13.95 31.01 -5.02
CA LYS A 520 13.23 31.47 -6.21
C LYS A 520 12.34 30.35 -6.74
N HIS A 521 12.93 29.19 -6.97
CA HIS A 521 12.28 28.01 -7.53
C HIS A 521 13.13 26.74 -7.30
N ALA A 522 12.50 25.57 -7.22
CA ALA A 522 13.14 24.27 -7.15
C ALA A 522 12.88 23.43 -8.41
N PHE A 523 13.94 22.88 -9.01
CA PHE A 523 13.83 21.86 -10.06
C PHE A 523 14.12 20.48 -9.46
N CYS A 524 13.24 19.51 -9.71
CA CYS A 524 13.50 18.10 -9.40
C CYS A 524 13.47 17.28 -10.69
N THR A 525 14.41 16.36 -10.87
CA THR A 525 14.39 15.44 -12.02
C THR A 525 13.57 14.19 -11.71
N GLU A 526 13.02 13.52 -12.73
CA GLU A 526 12.17 12.35 -12.54
C GLU A 526 12.84 11.21 -11.76
N THR A 527 14.16 11.01 -11.94
CA THR A 527 14.98 9.94 -11.35
C THR A 527 14.58 8.55 -11.84
N ARG A 528 14.79 8.26 -13.13
CA ARG A 528 14.59 6.92 -13.70
C ARG A 528 15.61 5.90 -13.15
N PRO A 529 15.27 4.59 -13.14
CA PRO A 529 13.98 4.05 -13.56
C PRO A 529 12.87 4.12 -12.48
N TYR A 530 13.24 4.27 -11.20
CA TYR A 530 12.32 4.13 -10.04
C TYR A 530 11.43 5.35 -9.75
N ASN A 531 11.65 6.46 -10.46
CA ASN A 531 10.85 7.67 -10.46
C ASN A 531 10.72 8.35 -9.08
N GLN A 532 11.77 8.34 -8.25
CA GLN A 532 11.71 8.93 -6.90
C GLN A 532 11.41 10.43 -6.95
N GLY A 533 12.06 11.18 -7.83
CA GLY A 533 11.84 12.61 -7.93
C GLY A 533 10.45 12.98 -8.43
N ALA A 534 9.96 12.23 -9.44
CA ALA A 534 8.60 12.39 -9.96
C ALA A 534 7.49 11.97 -8.98
N ARG A 535 7.73 10.97 -8.12
CA ARG A 535 6.70 10.40 -7.22
C ARG A 535 6.73 10.93 -5.79
N LEU A 536 7.92 11.21 -5.25
CA LEU A 536 8.13 11.52 -3.84
C LEU A 536 8.57 12.98 -3.66
N THR A 537 9.64 13.41 -4.35
CA THR A 537 10.16 14.79 -4.21
C THR A 537 9.15 15.82 -4.72
N ALA A 538 8.52 15.56 -5.86
CA ALA A 538 7.42 16.39 -6.37
C ALA A 538 6.19 16.37 -5.43
N PHE A 539 5.93 15.28 -4.70
CA PHE A 539 4.87 15.22 -3.70
C PHE A 539 5.20 16.06 -2.46
N GLU A 540 6.41 15.93 -1.90
CA GLU A 540 6.87 16.72 -0.75
C GLU A 540 6.88 18.23 -1.08
N LEU A 541 7.38 18.62 -2.26
CA LEU A 541 7.40 20.01 -2.73
C LEU A 541 5.99 20.59 -2.90
N VAL A 542 5.04 19.82 -3.43
CA VAL A 542 3.63 20.24 -3.58
C VAL A 542 2.92 20.32 -2.23
N TYR A 543 3.19 19.38 -1.31
CA TYR A 543 2.62 19.36 0.03
C TYR A 543 3.01 20.61 0.84
N GLU A 544 4.27 21.03 0.74
CA GLU A 544 4.81 22.22 1.43
C GLU A 544 4.63 23.52 0.64
N GLN A 545 3.94 23.48 -0.50
CA GLN A 545 3.68 24.62 -1.39
C GLN A 545 4.95 25.33 -1.90
N ILE A 546 6.07 24.61 -1.95
CA ILE A 546 7.36 25.11 -2.41
C ILE A 546 7.29 25.35 -3.93
N PRO A 547 7.69 26.53 -4.45
CA PRO A 547 7.64 26.81 -5.88
C PRO A 547 8.58 25.88 -6.64
N ALA A 548 8.01 24.94 -7.40
CA ALA A 548 8.74 23.80 -7.94
C ALA A 548 8.36 23.43 -9.38
N THR A 549 9.23 22.67 -10.07
CA THR A 549 8.95 22.07 -11.38
C THR A 549 9.68 20.74 -11.53
N LEU A 550 8.92 19.71 -11.95
CA LEU A 550 9.43 18.42 -12.37
C LEU A 550 9.96 18.49 -13.81
N ILE A 551 11.13 17.89 -14.05
CA ILE A 551 11.74 17.73 -15.39
C ILE A 551 12.20 16.28 -15.59
N THR A 552 12.41 15.86 -16.84
CA THR A 552 13.07 14.56 -17.12
C THR A 552 14.56 14.64 -16.77
N ASP A 553 15.21 13.49 -16.52
CA ASP A 553 16.64 13.47 -16.19
C ASP A 553 17.51 14.04 -17.34
N SER A 554 17.06 13.84 -18.58
CA SER A 554 17.67 14.40 -19.80
C SER A 554 17.55 15.92 -19.95
N MET A 555 16.62 16.57 -19.24
CA MET A 555 16.41 18.02 -19.31
C MET A 555 17.33 18.82 -18.39
N ALA A 556 18.12 18.16 -17.52
CA ALA A 556 18.93 18.85 -16.50
C ALA A 556 19.86 19.93 -17.07
N ALA A 557 20.63 19.62 -18.12
CA ALA A 557 21.51 20.60 -18.77
C ALA A 557 20.72 21.74 -19.47
N ALA A 558 19.58 21.44 -20.09
CA ALA A 558 18.72 22.45 -20.69
C ALA A 558 18.07 23.38 -19.65
N ALA A 559 17.77 22.86 -18.45
CA ALA A 559 17.32 23.67 -17.32
C ALA A 559 18.46 24.57 -16.81
N MET A 560 19.68 24.03 -16.66
CA MET A 560 20.86 24.83 -16.29
C MET A 560 21.14 25.97 -17.28
N ALA A 561 21.05 25.71 -18.57
CA ALA A 561 21.28 26.70 -19.62
C ALA A 561 20.15 27.75 -19.77
N HIS A 562 18.91 27.44 -19.37
CA HIS A 562 17.72 28.24 -19.77
C HIS A 562 16.69 28.52 -18.66
N ARG A 563 16.98 28.21 -17.39
CA ARG A 563 16.05 28.41 -16.24
C ARG A 563 16.71 29.00 -14.99
N ASP A 564 17.83 29.71 -15.16
CA ASP A 564 18.57 30.39 -14.09
C ASP A 564 18.95 29.46 -12.90
N VAL A 565 19.26 28.19 -13.15
CA VAL A 565 19.71 27.25 -12.09
C VAL A 565 21.03 27.77 -11.52
N SER A 566 21.06 28.01 -10.21
CA SER A 566 22.17 28.70 -9.54
C SER A 566 22.93 27.83 -8.54
N ALA A 567 22.40 26.66 -8.20
CA ALA A 567 23.07 25.61 -7.46
C ALA A 567 22.44 24.23 -7.77
N VAL A 568 23.24 23.17 -7.64
CA VAL A 568 22.74 21.79 -7.58
C VAL A 568 22.98 21.25 -6.17
N VAL A 569 21.98 20.61 -5.56
CA VAL A 569 22.12 19.96 -4.24
C VAL A 569 21.52 18.56 -4.32
N VAL A 570 22.33 17.54 -4.03
CA VAL A 570 21.94 16.11 -4.05
C VAL A 570 22.21 15.46 -2.70
N GLY A 571 21.59 14.30 -2.45
CA GLY A 571 21.94 13.45 -1.30
C GLY A 571 23.19 12.60 -1.57
N ALA A 572 23.50 11.71 -0.63
CA ALA A 572 24.39 10.58 -0.83
C ALA A 572 23.73 9.29 -0.31
N ASP A 573 24.14 8.16 -0.86
CA ASP A 573 23.98 6.84 -0.24
C ASP A 573 25.24 6.51 0.60
N ARG A 574 26.41 6.85 0.06
CA ARG A 574 27.72 6.76 0.74
C ARG A 574 28.68 7.85 0.25
N VAL A 575 29.40 8.49 1.16
CA VAL A 575 30.56 9.36 0.87
C VAL A 575 31.81 8.69 1.45
N VAL A 576 32.91 8.59 0.71
CA VAL A 576 34.15 7.93 1.20
C VAL A 576 35.23 8.94 1.59
N ALA A 577 36.40 8.48 2.06
CA ALA A 577 37.38 9.34 2.73
C ALA A 577 37.95 10.50 1.89
N ASN A 578 38.04 10.37 0.57
CA ASN A 578 38.42 11.48 -0.34
C ASN A 578 37.24 12.38 -0.77
N GLY A 579 36.02 12.05 -0.33
CA GLY A 579 34.77 12.72 -0.69
C GLY A 579 34.09 12.21 -1.96
N ASP A 580 34.61 11.17 -2.64
CA ASP A 580 33.88 10.52 -3.73
C ASP A 580 32.52 10.03 -3.21
N THR A 581 31.45 10.37 -3.94
CA THR A 581 30.08 10.20 -3.48
C THR A 581 29.33 9.22 -4.35
N ALA A 582 28.91 8.08 -3.79
CA ALA A 582 27.92 7.21 -4.40
C ALA A 582 26.51 7.74 -4.10
N ASN A 583 25.74 8.00 -5.15
CA ASN A 583 24.34 8.40 -5.05
C ASN A 583 23.53 7.85 -6.24
N LYS A 584 22.23 8.13 -6.30
CA LYS A 584 21.32 7.62 -7.34
C LYS A 584 21.86 7.90 -8.75
N VAL A 585 21.74 6.89 -9.63
CA VAL A 585 22.19 7.00 -11.02
C VAL A 585 21.58 8.21 -11.72
N GLY A 586 22.44 9.02 -12.35
CA GLY A 586 22.15 10.38 -12.81
C GLY A 586 22.90 11.46 -12.03
N THR A 587 23.40 11.17 -10.82
CA THR A 587 24.09 12.17 -9.99
C THR A 587 25.41 12.64 -10.62
N TYR A 588 26.24 11.70 -11.08
CA TYR A 588 27.48 11.99 -11.80
C TYR A 588 27.22 12.82 -13.08
N GLN A 589 26.17 12.49 -13.83
CA GLN A 589 25.76 13.24 -15.02
C GLN A 589 25.36 14.69 -14.67
N LEU A 590 24.63 14.90 -13.58
CA LEU A 590 24.28 16.23 -13.08
C LEU A 590 25.52 17.01 -12.61
N ALA A 591 26.51 16.35 -12.02
CA ALA A 591 27.75 16.97 -11.58
C ALA A 591 28.62 17.44 -12.76
N ILE A 592 28.71 16.63 -13.83
CA ILE A 592 29.34 17.04 -15.10
C ILE A 592 28.63 18.26 -15.70
N ALA A 593 27.31 18.23 -15.78
CA ALA A 593 26.52 19.34 -16.33
C ALA A 593 26.68 20.62 -15.50
N ALA A 594 26.65 20.51 -14.17
CA ALA A 594 26.87 21.65 -13.27
C ALA A 594 28.27 22.27 -13.48
N LYS A 595 29.32 21.44 -13.57
CA LYS A 595 30.70 21.89 -13.84
C LYS A 595 30.83 22.58 -15.19
N TYR A 596 30.18 22.06 -16.25
CA TYR A 596 30.14 22.69 -17.57
C TYR A 596 29.45 24.07 -17.55
N HIS A 597 28.38 24.23 -16.77
CA HIS A 597 27.64 25.49 -16.64
C HIS A 597 28.20 26.44 -15.55
N GLY A 598 29.29 26.08 -14.87
CA GLY A 598 29.88 26.87 -13.78
C GLY A 598 29.03 26.93 -12.50
N ILE A 599 28.06 26.02 -12.35
CA ILE A 599 27.12 25.97 -11.22
C ILE A 599 27.75 25.16 -10.07
N PRO A 600 27.73 25.65 -8.82
CA PRO A 600 28.23 24.89 -7.68
C PRO A 600 27.37 23.66 -7.39
N PHE A 601 28.04 22.51 -7.28
CA PHE A 601 27.43 21.21 -7.00
C PHE A 601 27.70 20.80 -5.55
N TYR A 602 26.65 20.56 -4.79
CA TYR A 602 26.69 20.20 -3.37
C TYR A 602 26.17 18.78 -3.14
N VAL A 603 26.82 18.06 -2.25
CA VAL A 603 26.32 16.82 -1.64
C VAL A 603 25.85 17.14 -0.22
N ALA A 604 24.69 16.64 0.19
CA ALA A 604 24.14 16.81 1.53
C ALA A 604 23.87 15.45 2.18
N ALA A 605 24.67 15.11 3.19
CA ALA A 605 24.66 13.82 3.85
C ALA A 605 25.14 13.94 5.31
N PRO A 606 24.53 13.22 6.27
CA PRO A 606 25.02 13.18 7.64
C PRO A 606 26.36 12.44 7.72
N SER A 607 27.14 12.71 8.78
CA SER A 607 28.39 11.98 9.07
C SER A 607 28.18 10.45 9.20
N SER A 608 26.96 10.00 9.52
CA SER A 608 26.59 8.59 9.57
C SER A 608 26.65 7.87 8.22
N SER A 609 26.50 8.61 7.11
CA SER A 609 26.65 8.13 5.72
C SER A 609 28.04 8.36 5.12
N CYS A 610 29.00 8.83 5.93
CA CYS A 610 30.41 8.95 5.55
C CYS A 610 31.20 7.70 6.00
N ASP A 611 31.74 6.97 5.04
CA ASP A 611 32.49 5.72 5.20
C ASP A 611 34.00 5.98 5.04
N LEU A 612 34.65 6.33 6.15
CA LEU A 612 36.08 6.70 6.18
C LEU A 612 37.03 5.49 6.09
N HIS A 613 36.50 4.26 5.99
CA HIS A 613 37.28 3.03 5.76
C HIS A 613 37.59 2.80 4.27
N LEU A 614 36.81 3.38 3.37
CA LEU A 614 37.09 3.41 1.95
C LEU A 614 37.86 4.68 1.59
N GLU A 615 38.95 4.54 0.85
CA GLU A 615 39.82 5.66 0.45
C GLU A 615 39.27 6.38 -0.79
N THR A 616 38.68 5.64 -1.73
CA THR A 616 38.21 6.16 -3.03
C THR A 616 36.93 5.49 -3.51
N GLY A 617 36.19 6.18 -4.39
CA GLY A 617 34.93 5.70 -4.95
C GLY A 617 35.04 4.41 -5.77
N GLN A 618 36.25 4.04 -6.22
CA GLN A 618 36.51 2.80 -6.94
C GLN A 618 36.29 1.54 -6.09
N GLN A 619 36.28 1.67 -4.77
CA GLN A 619 36.04 0.56 -3.83
C GLN A 619 34.54 0.32 -3.56
N ILE A 620 33.65 1.16 -4.09
CA ILE A 620 32.20 1.05 -3.90
C ILE A 620 31.63 0.07 -4.94
N VAL A 621 31.14 -1.08 -4.48
CA VAL A 621 30.40 -2.03 -5.33
C VAL A 621 29.04 -1.42 -5.68
N ILE A 622 28.79 -1.19 -6.97
CA ILE A 622 27.53 -0.65 -7.46
C ILE A 622 26.46 -1.74 -7.51
N GLU A 623 25.32 -1.50 -6.85
CA GLU A 623 24.14 -2.35 -6.93
C GLU A 623 23.54 -2.30 -8.34
N GLU A 624 23.77 -3.31 -9.17
CA GLU A 624 22.98 -3.53 -10.39
C GLU A 624 21.70 -4.30 -10.09
N ARG A 625 20.60 -3.91 -10.76
CA ARG A 625 19.26 -4.43 -10.50
C ARG A 625 18.62 -5.09 -11.73
N PRO A 626 17.58 -5.93 -11.56
CA PRO A 626 16.93 -6.61 -12.67
C PRO A 626 16.54 -5.64 -13.80
N GLY A 627 16.90 -5.97 -15.03
CA GLY A 627 16.62 -5.12 -16.19
C GLY A 627 15.13 -4.83 -16.40
N GLN A 628 14.24 -5.68 -15.86
CA GLN A 628 12.80 -5.49 -15.90
C GLN A 628 12.35 -4.19 -15.21
N GLU A 629 12.99 -3.79 -14.10
CA GLU A 629 12.66 -2.54 -13.39
C GLU A 629 12.92 -1.29 -14.25
N LEU A 630 13.75 -1.41 -15.29
CA LEU A 630 13.97 -0.37 -16.29
C LEU A 630 13.02 -0.53 -17.49
N THR A 631 12.81 -1.74 -18.01
CA THR A 631 12.02 -1.95 -19.23
C THR A 631 10.52 -1.81 -19.03
N ASP A 632 10.02 -2.02 -17.82
CA ASP A 632 8.61 -2.11 -17.48
C ASP A 632 8.25 -1.03 -16.44
N VAL A 633 7.00 -0.54 -16.47
CA VAL A 633 6.47 0.39 -15.46
C VAL A 633 5.01 0.04 -15.17
N ASN A 634 4.64 -0.05 -13.89
CA ASN A 634 3.29 -0.45 -13.43
C ASN A 634 2.78 -1.75 -14.12
N GLY A 635 3.65 -2.74 -14.32
CA GLY A 635 3.34 -4.00 -15.01
C GLY A 635 3.23 -3.92 -16.53
N VAL A 636 3.46 -2.76 -17.14
CA VAL A 636 3.43 -2.56 -18.60
C VAL A 636 4.85 -2.40 -19.13
N ARG A 637 5.28 -3.31 -20.02
CA ARG A 637 6.56 -3.21 -20.73
C ARG A 637 6.54 -2.04 -21.72
N ILE A 638 7.55 -1.17 -21.61
CA ILE A 638 7.77 0.00 -22.48
C ILE A 638 8.89 -0.26 -23.50
N ALA A 639 9.97 -0.94 -23.08
CA ALA A 639 11.09 -1.23 -23.97
C ALA A 639 10.81 -2.40 -24.94
N ALA A 640 11.49 -2.42 -26.09
CA ALA A 640 11.38 -3.51 -27.06
C ALA A 640 11.69 -4.89 -26.41
N PRO A 641 11.02 -5.98 -26.83
CA PRO A 641 11.42 -7.34 -26.44
C PRO A 641 12.84 -7.68 -26.90
N GLY A 642 13.56 -8.50 -26.15
CA GLY A 642 14.89 -9.02 -26.51
C GLY A 642 16.07 -8.03 -26.41
N ILE A 643 15.85 -6.77 -26.04
CA ILE A 643 16.95 -5.81 -25.84
C ILE A 643 17.71 -6.11 -24.54
N GLY A 644 19.04 -6.03 -24.57
CA GLY A 644 19.88 -6.07 -23.38
C GLY A 644 19.71 -4.82 -22.52
N VAL A 645 19.91 -4.94 -21.20
CA VAL A 645 19.67 -3.86 -20.24
C VAL A 645 20.83 -3.77 -19.26
N TRP A 646 21.32 -2.56 -19.04
CA TRP A 646 22.19 -2.20 -17.92
C TRP A 646 21.38 -1.31 -16.97
N ASN A 647 21.31 -1.68 -15.69
CA ASN A 647 20.47 -1.01 -14.69
C ASN A 647 21.24 -0.85 -13.35
N PRO A 648 22.34 -0.07 -13.34
CA PRO A 648 23.01 0.30 -12.10
C PRO A 648 22.08 1.21 -11.29
N ALA A 649 21.85 0.88 -10.02
CA ALA A 649 21.03 1.69 -9.14
C ALA A 649 21.76 2.96 -8.68
N PHE A 650 23.08 3.04 -8.78
CA PHE A 650 23.88 4.16 -8.30
C PHE A 650 24.98 4.51 -9.30
N ASP A 651 25.47 5.75 -9.25
CA ASP A 651 26.75 6.14 -9.83
C ASP A 651 27.65 6.80 -8.77
N VAL A 652 28.95 6.90 -9.09
CA VAL A 652 29.92 7.60 -8.26
C VAL A 652 30.20 8.95 -8.90
N THR A 653 30.00 10.01 -8.12
CA THR A 653 30.45 11.37 -8.46
C THR A 653 31.85 11.58 -7.89
N PRO A 654 32.89 11.76 -8.74
CA PRO A 654 34.23 12.07 -8.29
C PRO A 654 34.29 13.39 -7.53
N HIS A 655 35.14 13.45 -6.51
CA HIS A 655 35.22 14.61 -5.61
C HIS A 655 35.61 15.93 -6.30
N ASP A 656 36.29 15.90 -7.46
CA ASP A 656 36.64 17.09 -8.24
C ASP A 656 35.43 17.75 -8.95
N LEU A 657 34.27 17.07 -8.96
CA LEU A 657 33.00 17.62 -9.44
C LEU A 657 32.15 18.23 -8.31
N ILE A 658 32.47 17.94 -7.03
CA ILE A 658 31.74 18.46 -5.85
C ILE A 658 32.22 19.88 -5.54
N THR A 659 31.99 20.78 -6.49
CA THR A 659 32.54 22.14 -6.51
C THR A 659 31.97 23.03 -5.41
N GLY A 660 30.75 22.77 -4.95
CA GLY A 660 30.05 23.51 -3.88
C GLY A 660 30.56 23.16 -2.48
N GLY A 661 30.68 21.87 -2.19
CA GLY A 661 31.09 21.31 -0.90
C GLY A 661 30.20 20.14 -0.46
N ILE A 662 30.62 19.47 0.61
CA ILE A 662 29.89 18.37 1.27
C ILE A 662 29.28 18.92 2.56
N ILE A 663 27.95 18.95 2.60
CA ILE A 663 27.13 19.52 3.67
C ILE A 663 26.77 18.41 4.66
N THR A 664 27.19 18.59 5.90
CA THR A 664 26.96 17.68 7.04
C THR A 664 26.30 18.43 8.20
N GLU A 665 25.92 17.73 9.26
CA GLU A 665 25.42 18.34 10.50
C GLU A 665 26.48 19.15 11.26
N LEU A 666 27.77 18.92 10.95
CA LEU A 666 28.93 19.56 11.57
C LEU A 666 29.46 20.78 10.80
N GLY A 667 29.02 20.97 9.55
CA GLY A 667 29.52 22.03 8.67
C GLY A 667 29.44 21.69 7.19
N VAL A 668 29.91 22.62 6.36
CA VAL A 668 30.10 22.41 4.92
C VAL A 668 31.60 22.40 4.63
N PHE A 669 32.09 21.29 4.07
CA PHE A 669 33.53 21.03 3.90
C PHE A 669 33.89 20.90 2.42
N ALA A 670 35.12 21.26 2.06
CA ALA A 670 35.71 20.78 0.80
C ALA A 670 36.01 19.27 0.93
N PRO A 671 35.98 18.48 -0.17
CA PRO A 671 36.25 17.05 -0.10
C PRO A 671 37.58 16.66 0.54
N SER A 672 38.63 17.48 0.35
CA SER A 672 39.95 17.33 0.98
C SER A 672 39.97 17.55 2.50
N GLU A 673 38.95 18.22 3.05
CA GLU A 673 38.84 18.56 4.48
C GLU A 673 37.99 17.53 5.24
N LEU A 674 37.08 16.85 4.54
CA LEU A 674 36.07 15.94 5.09
C LEU A 674 36.65 14.92 6.09
N ARG A 675 37.70 14.18 5.68
CA ARG A 675 38.31 13.15 6.53
C ARG A 675 38.86 13.73 7.82
N ALA A 676 39.54 14.88 7.75
CA ALA A 676 40.12 15.53 8.92
C ALA A 676 39.02 16.01 9.86
N ALA A 677 38.05 16.78 9.34
CA ALA A 677 36.95 17.32 10.11
C ALA A 677 36.16 16.23 10.87
N LEU A 678 35.71 15.20 10.15
CA LEU A 678 34.95 14.10 10.76
C LEU A 678 35.78 13.29 11.77
N SER A 679 37.06 13.04 11.49
CA SER A 679 37.94 12.32 12.44
C SER A 679 38.12 13.08 13.75
N THR A 680 38.25 14.41 13.69
CA THR A 680 38.38 15.27 14.90
C THR A 680 37.11 15.41 15.74
N THR A 681 35.98 14.82 15.33
CA THR A 681 34.71 14.82 16.09
C THR A 681 34.29 13.40 16.53
N ILE A 682 35.07 12.37 16.16
CA ILE A 682 34.84 10.96 16.51
C ILE A 682 35.85 10.48 17.57
N SER A 683 36.81 11.33 17.96
CA SER A 683 37.75 11.13 19.07
C SER A 683 37.36 11.95 20.31
#